data_AF-A0A929EY75-F1
#
_entry.id   AF-A0A929EY75-F1
#
_cell.length_a   1.000
_cell.length_b   1.000
_cell.length_c   1.000
_cell.angle_alpha   90.00
_cell.angle_beta   90.00
_cell.angle_gamma   90.00
#
_symmetry.space_group_name_H-M   'P 1'
#
loop_
_entity.id
_entity.type
_entity.pdbx_description
1 polymer ?
#
loop_
_entity_poly.entity_id
_entity_poly.type
_entity_poly.pdbx_seq_one_letter_code
_entity_poly.pdbx_strand_id
1 'polypeptide(L)'
;MKVINFFGKKTMKVRAKKYWRWSWIVTLPISIIYIYWAWNTLDRYYTFALRYNSGPMPVKLLILGKSELVHLKNKFRTSVTEKMLRNDTAKEGLRTINLFIPEPDLASLNSNLPYSGFKYVKGRLFSEGKLLKVKVKYRGDFVYHWGYYKKSLRIKTKKSRLFEGMHSFNLIAPKSTEQLRTFLSYRLASIMGLVTPRVEMVNVTINGKSQGLYTLVEQLNESTLRNNQLMPGDLYKGELMGKDYYTGSTGLVFDHPSLWAKAAVNNHYPPESRKPLEHFIKLLNLSNSPDEKKREDGVKKFSSFLNMDTWGRFNAFEILTHSVHYDPYHNWRLYYDPARSHFIPIVWDPYGWAPFWLPKEGQGMDLTVSSTRLHKALNNNGTFLRARHQAIRDFFKSGSDKIFLNEVGQVVKDIEPYIYNDPNLIAMTQNQGFFAGDPQEVMTAIRQLRENIKKVFTEVRKGYLSKNGNVSYFESKPNKVLSILITGRRPVYKLSINYLAPFQDTVSAKIRYWRNGQKKEVDISGAVSQNGTNIQVSTNLLPQSSNVTGNQPTYYELLLKGIPRGNKLIEVQADRGGNGFEQAQHIGEIKRRSFMTMNNVINPEPLPKPIIWSGVVEISSVQEVNSELIIKPGTTILLKPGASLILHKRLFAEGTPEKPIRFFPAGKSQEPWGAIVLKGRGANNSVLSYCNFKGGSGLKDDLFEYSAMFSVHDVLGVRVNNSIFSNSKSTDDMVHAVYSDIKFNESTFIQAYADALDLDMSSTTIENCRFTNSGNDAIDLMTSKAVLIDTIIENSGDKGVSVGEGAQLVAINNRLKGNLVGVQSKDSSIAVLYNVDLSENGRALDAYKKNWRYGGGGKIFLYKGHLSGNKEEIKADKKSLIKIYDSFNDRTVKAGNKRIAIDKTVDSEKPEKAKEGEFWRFPEEIATLEGFKKDIWIKADPSRRGYKNVTH
;
A
#
# COMPACT_ATOMS: atom_id res chain seq x y z
N MET A 1 -70.97 -62.96 -29.39
CA MET A 1 -70.65 -64.08 -30.31
C MET A 1 -69.13 -64.12 -30.51
N LYS A 2 -68.52 -65.27 -30.22
CA LYS A 2 -67.17 -65.80 -30.58
C LYS A 2 -65.93 -64.87 -30.72
N VAL A 3 -64.93 -65.23 -29.90
CA VAL A 3 -63.51 -65.56 -30.25
C VAL A 3 -62.67 -64.47 -30.95
N ILE A 4 -61.74 -63.86 -30.19
CA ILE A 4 -60.27 -63.79 -30.42
C ILE A 4 -59.73 -62.82 -29.36
N ASN A 5 -59.08 -63.32 -28.30
CA ASN A 5 -58.10 -62.53 -27.53
C ASN A 5 -57.24 -63.44 -26.64
N PHE A 6 -56.39 -64.26 -27.25
CA PHE A 6 -55.47 -65.16 -26.52
C PHE A 6 -53.96 -64.88 -26.74
N PHE A 7 -53.57 -63.80 -27.44
CA PHE A 7 -52.14 -63.54 -27.72
C PHE A 7 -51.50 -62.31 -27.02
N GLY A 8 -52.20 -61.59 -26.14
CA GLY A 8 -51.66 -60.37 -25.48
C GLY A 8 -51.06 -60.51 -24.07
N LYS A 9 -51.49 -61.49 -23.25
CA LYS A 9 -51.09 -61.58 -21.83
C LYS A 9 -49.84 -62.44 -21.56
N LYS A 10 -49.57 -63.46 -22.40
CA LYS A 10 -48.43 -64.37 -22.23
C LYS A 10 -47.10 -63.70 -22.63
N THR A 11 -47.11 -62.92 -23.71
CA THR A 11 -45.97 -62.13 -24.22
C THR A 11 -45.58 -61.00 -23.27
N MET A 12 -46.53 -60.36 -22.59
CA MET A 12 -46.25 -59.34 -21.56
C MET A 12 -45.65 -59.95 -20.28
N LYS A 13 -46.17 -61.08 -19.79
CA LYS A 13 -45.59 -61.79 -18.62
C LYS A 13 -44.18 -62.32 -18.90
N VAL A 14 -43.91 -62.83 -20.10
CA VAL A 14 -42.57 -63.29 -20.49
C VAL A 14 -41.59 -62.12 -20.62
N ARG A 15 -42.01 -60.99 -21.21
CA ARG A 15 -41.21 -59.76 -21.26
C ARG A 15 -40.96 -59.18 -19.86
N ALA A 16 -41.96 -59.12 -19.00
CA ALA A 16 -41.81 -58.65 -17.61
C ALA A 16 -40.87 -59.55 -16.79
N LYS A 17 -40.96 -60.88 -16.91
CA LYS A 17 -40.05 -61.83 -16.25
C LYS A 17 -38.62 -61.72 -16.79
N LYS A 18 -38.46 -61.41 -18.09
CA LYS A 18 -37.17 -61.12 -18.73
C LYS A 18 -36.57 -59.80 -18.25
N TYR A 19 -37.35 -58.72 -18.17
CA TYR A 19 -36.88 -57.43 -17.64
C TYR A 19 -36.62 -57.48 -16.12
N TRP A 20 -37.39 -58.25 -15.35
CA TRP A 20 -37.18 -58.47 -13.92
C TRP A 20 -35.87 -59.20 -13.61
N ARG A 21 -35.48 -60.20 -14.42
CA ARG A 21 -34.20 -60.89 -14.26
C ARG A 21 -32.97 -59.98 -14.43
N TRP A 22 -33.15 -58.85 -15.11
CA TRP A 22 -32.09 -57.85 -15.33
C TRP A 22 -32.36 -56.54 -14.57
N SER A 23 -33.42 -56.46 -13.76
CA SER A 23 -33.78 -55.23 -13.05
C SER A 23 -32.68 -54.81 -12.07
N TRP A 24 -31.98 -55.78 -11.47
CA TRP A 24 -30.85 -55.55 -10.58
C TRP A 24 -29.69 -54.80 -11.24
N ILE A 25 -29.50 -54.88 -12.56
CA ILE A 25 -28.49 -54.09 -13.30
C ILE A 25 -28.78 -52.59 -13.20
N VAL A 26 -30.07 -52.22 -13.09
CA VAL A 26 -30.51 -50.83 -12.97
C VAL A 26 -30.73 -50.46 -11.51
N THR A 27 -31.37 -51.33 -10.72
CA THR A 27 -31.74 -51.01 -9.34
C THR A 27 -30.55 -51.03 -8.38
N LEU A 28 -29.56 -51.93 -8.55
CA LEU A 28 -28.41 -51.99 -7.66
C LEU A 28 -27.54 -50.70 -7.72
N PRO A 29 -27.16 -50.16 -8.90
CA PRO A 29 -26.46 -48.87 -8.96
C PRO A 29 -27.27 -47.71 -8.37
N ILE A 30 -28.59 -47.67 -8.63
CA ILE A 30 -29.47 -46.63 -8.07
C ILE A 30 -29.51 -46.74 -6.54
N SER A 31 -29.64 -47.93 -5.98
CA SER A 31 -29.62 -48.17 -4.54
C SER A 31 -28.29 -47.78 -3.91
N ILE A 32 -27.15 -48.10 -4.55
CA ILE A 32 -25.82 -47.69 -4.07
C ILE A 32 -25.70 -46.16 -4.06
N ILE A 33 -26.11 -45.49 -5.13
CA ILE A 33 -26.10 -44.01 -5.22
C ILE A 33 -27.02 -43.41 -4.16
N TYR A 34 -28.20 -43.98 -3.93
CA TYR A 34 -29.14 -43.51 -2.92
C TYR A 34 -28.57 -43.68 -1.50
N ILE A 35 -28.00 -44.84 -1.17
CA ILE A 35 -27.39 -45.11 0.14
C ILE A 35 -26.21 -44.14 0.36
N TYR A 36 -25.34 -43.96 -0.65
CA TYR A 36 -24.24 -43.00 -0.58
C TYR A 36 -24.74 -41.57 -0.34
N TRP A 37 -25.76 -41.15 -1.09
CA TRP A 37 -26.38 -39.83 -0.94
C TRP A 37 -26.98 -39.65 0.46
N ALA A 38 -27.77 -40.61 0.94
CA ALA A 38 -28.43 -40.57 2.24
C ALA A 38 -27.42 -40.53 3.39
N TRP A 39 -26.40 -41.39 3.34
CA TRP A 39 -25.34 -41.45 4.34
C TRP A 39 -24.59 -40.12 4.45
N ASN A 40 -24.09 -39.58 3.33
CA ASN A 40 -23.34 -38.31 3.34
C ASN A 40 -24.20 -37.13 3.79
N THR A 41 -25.49 -37.13 3.44
CA THR A 41 -26.43 -36.10 3.89
C THR A 41 -26.62 -36.15 5.40
N LEU A 42 -26.86 -37.34 5.96
CA LEU A 42 -27.08 -37.54 7.40
C LEU A 42 -25.80 -37.29 8.21
N ASP A 43 -24.65 -37.77 7.74
CA ASP A 43 -23.35 -37.57 8.41
C ASP A 43 -22.98 -36.09 8.52
N ARG A 44 -23.11 -35.33 7.43
CA ARG A 44 -22.87 -33.87 7.45
C ARG A 44 -23.86 -33.14 8.34
N TYR A 45 -25.13 -33.55 8.30
CA TYR A 45 -26.16 -32.94 9.14
C TYR A 45 -25.85 -33.19 10.62
N TYR A 46 -25.57 -34.43 11.00
CA TYR A 46 -25.15 -34.78 12.36
C TYR A 46 -23.90 -34.00 12.78
N THR A 47 -22.88 -33.96 11.92
CA THR A 47 -21.60 -33.31 12.22
C THR A 47 -21.74 -31.79 12.42
N PHE A 48 -22.42 -31.09 11.51
CA PHE A 48 -22.41 -29.63 11.49
C PHE A 48 -23.65 -28.97 12.10
N ALA A 49 -24.82 -29.60 11.97
CA ALA A 49 -26.05 -29.07 12.56
C ALA A 49 -26.22 -29.49 14.01
N LEU A 50 -25.96 -30.78 14.34
CA LEU A 50 -26.24 -31.31 15.69
C LEU A 50 -25.01 -31.25 16.61
N ARG A 51 -23.88 -31.83 16.20
CA ARG A 51 -22.68 -31.96 17.04
C ARG A 51 -21.92 -30.66 17.22
N TYR A 52 -21.59 -29.98 16.13
CA TYR A 52 -20.87 -28.71 16.19
C TYR A 52 -21.78 -27.52 16.48
N ASN A 53 -23.06 -27.59 16.07
CA ASN A 53 -24.00 -26.47 16.08
C ASN A 53 -23.39 -25.23 15.40
N SER A 54 -23.38 -25.21 14.06
CA SER A 54 -22.69 -24.19 13.24
C SER A 54 -23.18 -22.73 13.38
N GLY A 55 -23.94 -22.41 14.43
CA GLY A 55 -24.24 -21.06 14.89
C GLY A 55 -24.80 -20.18 13.76
N PRO A 56 -24.34 -18.94 13.57
CA PRO A 56 -24.97 -17.92 12.69
C PRO A 56 -25.28 -18.33 11.24
N MET A 57 -24.81 -19.50 10.76
CA MET A 57 -25.29 -20.16 9.55
C MET A 57 -25.76 -21.60 9.85
N PRO A 58 -27.05 -21.82 10.17
CA PRO A 58 -27.56 -23.14 10.49
C PRO A 58 -27.60 -24.03 9.25
N VAL A 59 -27.14 -25.28 9.40
CA VAL A 59 -27.16 -26.29 8.34
C VAL A 59 -28.50 -27.04 8.36
N LYS A 60 -29.24 -27.05 7.25
CA LYS A 60 -30.55 -27.72 7.15
C LYS A 60 -30.46 -29.02 6.33
N LEU A 61 -31.13 -30.06 6.79
CA LEU A 61 -31.09 -31.40 6.18
C LEU A 61 -31.51 -31.41 4.70
N LEU A 62 -32.62 -30.75 4.36
CA LEU A 62 -33.12 -30.65 2.98
C LEU A 62 -32.09 -30.03 2.02
N ILE A 63 -31.34 -29.04 2.52
CA ILE A 63 -30.36 -28.28 1.72
C ILE A 63 -29.12 -29.11 1.49
N LEU A 64 -28.66 -29.84 2.51
CA LEU A 64 -27.59 -30.83 2.36
C LEU A 64 -27.98 -31.93 1.36
N GLY A 65 -29.20 -32.45 1.43
CA GLY A 65 -29.68 -33.45 0.48
C GLY A 65 -29.65 -32.94 -0.97
N LYS A 66 -30.14 -31.72 -1.21
CA LYS A 66 -30.04 -31.07 -2.54
C LYS A 66 -28.59 -30.85 -2.97
N SER A 67 -27.75 -30.35 -2.05
CA SER A 67 -26.33 -30.13 -2.28
C SER A 67 -25.62 -31.41 -2.72
N GLU A 68 -25.93 -32.53 -2.07
CA GLU A 68 -25.30 -33.81 -2.34
C GLU A 68 -25.70 -34.37 -3.72
N LEU A 69 -26.97 -34.19 -4.11
CA LEU A 69 -27.44 -34.53 -5.47
C LEU A 69 -26.73 -33.70 -6.55
N VAL A 70 -26.63 -32.38 -6.35
CA VAL A 70 -25.94 -31.50 -7.31
C VAL A 70 -24.44 -31.83 -7.39
N HIS A 71 -23.80 -32.14 -6.25
CA HIS A 71 -22.41 -32.59 -6.24
C HIS A 71 -22.22 -33.89 -7.02
N LEU A 72 -23.07 -34.90 -6.82
CA LEU A 72 -23.04 -36.15 -7.58
C LEU A 72 -23.22 -35.92 -9.09
N LYS A 73 -24.16 -35.04 -9.48
CA LYS A 73 -24.36 -34.62 -10.87
C LYS A 73 -23.09 -33.99 -11.46
N ASN A 74 -22.46 -33.06 -10.72
CA ASN A 74 -21.23 -32.39 -11.15
C ASN A 74 -20.06 -33.38 -11.28
N LYS A 75 -19.91 -34.30 -10.33
CA LYS A 75 -18.86 -35.34 -10.36
C LYS A 75 -19.04 -36.30 -11.53
N PHE A 76 -20.28 -36.72 -11.82
CA PHE A 76 -20.58 -37.54 -12.99
C PHE A 76 -20.22 -36.80 -14.29
N ARG A 77 -20.72 -35.57 -14.43
CA ARG A 77 -20.45 -34.72 -15.60
C ARG A 77 -18.96 -34.53 -15.86
N THR A 78 -18.21 -34.12 -14.85
CA THR A 78 -16.75 -33.92 -14.95
C THR A 78 -16.00 -35.20 -15.30
N SER A 79 -16.39 -36.35 -14.72
CA SER A 79 -15.76 -37.65 -15.03
C SER A 79 -16.01 -38.11 -16.48
N VAL A 80 -17.13 -37.73 -17.09
CA VAL A 80 -17.43 -37.99 -18.51
C VAL A 80 -16.63 -37.04 -19.40
N THR A 81 -16.58 -35.75 -19.05
CA THR A 81 -15.86 -34.72 -19.82
C THR A 81 -14.34 -34.89 -19.78
N GLU A 82 -13.75 -35.24 -18.62
CA GLU A 82 -12.31 -35.53 -18.49
C GLU A 82 -11.85 -36.72 -19.36
N LYS A 83 -12.73 -37.71 -19.59
CA LYS A 83 -12.43 -38.84 -20.49
C LYS A 83 -12.48 -38.43 -21.97
N MET A 84 -13.24 -37.41 -22.32
CA MET A 84 -13.36 -36.89 -23.70
C MET A 84 -12.27 -35.88 -24.07
N LEU A 85 -11.75 -35.11 -23.10
CA LEU A 85 -10.77 -34.04 -23.32
C LEU A 85 -9.29 -34.47 -23.21
N ARG A 86 -8.99 -35.78 -23.20
CA ARG A 86 -7.59 -36.27 -23.16
C ARG A 86 -6.75 -35.90 -24.38
N ASN A 87 -7.37 -35.37 -25.44
CA ASN A 87 -6.70 -34.80 -26.61
C ASN A 87 -7.16 -33.35 -26.79
N ASP A 88 -6.48 -32.39 -26.16
CA ASP A 88 -6.19 -31.12 -26.83
C ASP A 88 -5.14 -30.30 -26.06
N THR A 89 -4.32 -29.64 -26.84
CA THR A 89 -3.12 -28.91 -26.46
C THR A 89 -3.41 -27.73 -25.51
N ALA A 90 -2.50 -27.54 -24.55
CA ALA A 90 -2.55 -26.48 -23.55
C ALA A 90 -2.57 -25.09 -24.21
N LYS A 91 -3.75 -24.45 -24.23
CA LYS A 91 -3.87 -22.99 -24.33
C LYS A 91 -3.67 -22.36 -22.95
N GLU A 92 -3.23 -21.10 -22.94
CA GLU A 92 -3.07 -20.23 -21.77
C GLU A 92 -4.31 -20.26 -20.86
N GLY A 93 -4.27 -21.08 -19.81
CA GLY A 93 -5.32 -21.22 -18.81
C GLY A 93 -4.90 -20.64 -17.46
N LEU A 94 -5.84 -20.57 -16.51
CA LEU A 94 -5.54 -20.21 -15.12
C LEU A 94 -4.37 -21.04 -14.58
N ARG A 95 -3.47 -20.36 -13.88
CA ARG A 95 -2.37 -21.01 -13.20
C ARG A 95 -2.87 -22.08 -12.23
N THR A 96 -2.25 -23.25 -12.30
CA THR A 96 -2.59 -24.38 -11.41
C THR A 96 -1.61 -24.50 -10.25
N ILE A 97 -2.15 -24.49 -9.03
CA ILE A 97 -1.43 -24.77 -7.78
C ILE A 97 -1.56 -26.25 -7.45
N ASN A 98 -0.45 -26.98 -7.52
CA ASN A 98 -0.40 -28.42 -7.27
C ASN A 98 0.07 -28.71 -5.84
N LEU A 99 -0.83 -29.27 -5.03
CA LEU A 99 -0.58 -29.71 -3.66
C LEU A 99 -0.51 -31.23 -3.57
N PHE A 100 0.42 -31.72 -2.76
CA PHE A 100 0.59 -33.13 -2.44
C PHE A 100 0.53 -33.29 -0.93
N ILE A 101 -0.53 -33.90 -0.43
CA ILE A 101 -0.77 -34.08 1.00
C ILE A 101 -0.96 -35.59 1.23
N PRO A 102 -0.14 -36.25 2.06
CA PRO A 102 -0.29 -37.68 2.31
C PRO A 102 -1.73 -38.03 2.73
N GLU A 103 -2.27 -39.14 2.24
CA GLU A 103 -3.65 -39.55 2.56
C GLU A 103 -3.92 -39.66 4.08
N PRO A 104 -3.00 -40.17 4.92
CA PRO A 104 -3.18 -40.13 6.38
C PRO A 104 -3.27 -38.71 6.95
N ASP A 105 -2.50 -37.76 6.40
CA ASP A 105 -2.54 -36.35 6.80
C ASP A 105 -3.86 -35.69 6.37
N LEU A 106 -4.38 -36.01 5.17
CA LEU A 106 -5.70 -35.56 4.72
C LEU A 106 -6.84 -36.16 5.57
N ALA A 107 -6.75 -37.44 5.90
CA ALA A 107 -7.69 -38.09 6.81
C ALA A 107 -7.66 -37.42 8.20
N SER A 108 -6.46 -37.10 8.70
CA SER A 108 -6.31 -36.37 9.96
C SER A 108 -6.93 -34.98 9.92
N LEU A 109 -6.94 -34.27 8.78
CA LEU A 109 -7.63 -32.98 8.67
C LEU A 109 -9.16 -33.13 8.74
N ASN A 110 -9.70 -34.26 8.26
CA ASN A 110 -11.15 -34.49 8.16
C ASN A 110 -11.75 -35.29 9.33
N SER A 111 -10.94 -35.85 10.23
CA SER A 111 -11.39 -36.80 11.25
C SER A 111 -12.34 -36.24 12.31
N ASN A 112 -12.26 -34.95 12.64
CA ASN A 112 -13.08 -34.31 13.67
C ASN A 112 -13.27 -32.81 13.36
N LEU A 113 -13.98 -32.51 12.27
CA LEU A 113 -14.20 -31.14 11.83
C LEU A 113 -15.09 -30.34 12.81
N PRO A 114 -14.87 -29.03 12.98
CA PRO A 114 -13.80 -28.24 12.37
C PRO A 114 -12.45 -28.34 13.09
N TYR A 115 -12.41 -28.82 14.33
CA TYR A 115 -11.23 -28.78 15.20
C TYR A 115 -9.99 -29.46 14.58
N SER A 116 -10.18 -30.62 13.95
CA SER A 116 -9.11 -31.33 13.24
C SER A 116 -8.57 -30.51 12.06
N GLY A 117 -9.45 -29.81 11.35
CA GLY A 117 -9.13 -28.98 10.20
C GLY A 117 -8.22 -27.79 10.52
N PHE A 118 -8.24 -27.30 11.76
CA PHE A 118 -7.41 -26.15 12.17
C PHE A 118 -5.98 -26.52 12.56
N LYS A 119 -5.65 -27.81 12.60
CA LYS A 119 -4.30 -28.32 12.90
C LYS A 119 -3.49 -28.46 11.62
N TYR A 120 -2.20 -28.09 11.68
CA TYR A 120 -1.31 -28.18 10.52
C TYR A 120 -0.85 -29.62 10.29
N VAL A 121 -0.96 -30.08 9.05
CA VAL A 121 -0.37 -31.33 8.55
C VAL A 121 0.74 -31.06 7.54
N LYS A 122 1.55 -32.08 7.24
CA LYS A 122 2.66 -31.96 6.29
C LYS A 122 2.13 -32.08 4.86
N GLY A 123 2.77 -31.35 3.94
CA GLY A 123 2.48 -31.47 2.51
C GLY A 123 3.64 -30.98 1.65
N ARG A 124 3.46 -31.06 0.34
CA ARG A 124 4.35 -30.47 -0.66
C ARG A 124 3.55 -29.63 -1.65
N LEU A 125 4.21 -28.62 -2.20
CA LEU A 125 3.68 -27.72 -3.22
C LEU A 125 4.65 -27.72 -4.40
N PHE A 126 4.18 -27.92 -5.62
CA PHE A 126 5.02 -27.82 -6.81
C PHE A 126 5.10 -26.37 -7.30
N SER A 127 6.31 -25.85 -7.45
CA SER A 127 6.59 -24.48 -7.87
C SER A 127 8.00 -24.42 -8.47
N GLU A 128 8.17 -23.74 -9.62
CA GLU A 128 9.46 -23.55 -10.30
C GLU A 128 10.22 -24.87 -10.54
N GLY A 129 9.52 -25.89 -11.03
CA GLY A 129 10.10 -27.21 -11.31
C GLY A 129 10.51 -28.02 -10.08
N LYS A 130 10.17 -27.56 -8.85
CA LYS A 130 10.60 -28.21 -7.61
C LYS A 130 9.46 -28.39 -6.61
N LEU A 131 9.59 -29.40 -5.77
CA LEU A 131 8.69 -29.60 -4.62
C LEU A 131 9.16 -28.80 -3.40
N LEU A 132 8.30 -27.90 -2.92
CA LEU A 132 8.47 -27.16 -1.68
C LEU A 132 7.82 -27.93 -0.53
N LYS A 133 8.54 -28.10 0.59
CA LYS A 133 7.92 -28.62 1.83
C LYS A 133 7.03 -27.53 2.43
N VAL A 134 5.76 -27.86 2.67
CA VAL A 134 4.77 -26.94 3.23
C VAL A 134 4.02 -27.57 4.41
N LYS A 135 3.37 -26.73 5.21
CA LYS A 135 2.33 -27.13 6.15
C LYS A 135 0.98 -26.65 5.65
N VAL A 136 -0.04 -27.48 5.74
CA VAL A 136 -1.39 -27.18 5.26
C VAL A 136 -2.40 -27.36 6.38
N LYS A 137 -3.43 -26.51 6.42
CA LYS A 137 -4.62 -26.67 7.28
C LYS A 137 -5.85 -26.03 6.64
N TYR A 138 -7.05 -26.31 7.13
CA TYR A 138 -8.25 -25.56 6.79
C TYR A 138 -8.28 -24.18 7.47
N ARG A 139 -8.96 -23.21 6.85
CA ARG A 139 -9.06 -21.83 7.35
C ARG A 139 -10.44 -21.21 7.18
N GLY A 140 -10.75 -20.25 8.06
CA GLY A 140 -12.00 -19.49 8.08
C GLY A 140 -12.97 -20.02 9.14
N ASP A 141 -13.88 -19.16 9.58
CA ASP A 141 -14.64 -19.40 10.81
C ASP A 141 -15.98 -20.09 10.57
N PHE A 142 -16.58 -19.88 9.40
CA PHE A 142 -17.89 -20.42 9.06
C PHE A 142 -17.82 -21.76 8.33
N VAL A 143 -18.90 -22.55 8.46
CA VAL A 143 -19.01 -23.92 7.95
C VAL A 143 -18.74 -24.05 6.44
N TYR A 144 -18.99 -23.03 5.63
CA TYR A 144 -18.74 -23.10 4.19
C TYR A 144 -17.27 -23.25 3.80
N HIS A 145 -16.34 -22.93 4.71
CA HIS A 145 -14.92 -23.07 4.46
C HIS A 145 -14.37 -24.49 4.68
N TRP A 146 -15.05 -25.31 5.47
CA TRP A 146 -14.53 -26.61 5.89
C TRP A 146 -15.59 -27.72 5.95
N GLY A 147 -16.88 -27.39 5.94
CA GLY A 147 -18.00 -28.32 6.06
C GLY A 147 -18.48 -28.96 4.75
N TYR A 148 -18.05 -28.47 3.59
CA TYR A 148 -18.41 -29.01 2.26
C TYR A 148 -17.19 -29.59 1.53
N TYR A 149 -17.38 -30.22 0.37
CA TYR A 149 -16.28 -30.88 -0.37
C TYR A 149 -15.12 -29.92 -0.71
N LYS A 150 -15.44 -28.69 -1.10
CA LYS A 150 -14.44 -27.65 -1.37
C LYS A 150 -14.03 -26.95 -0.08
N LYS A 151 -12.73 -26.94 0.21
CA LYS A 151 -12.16 -26.52 1.51
C LYS A 151 -11.24 -25.33 1.32
N SER A 152 -11.40 -24.27 2.10
CA SER A 152 -10.41 -23.18 2.13
C SER A 152 -9.15 -23.62 2.90
N LEU A 153 -7.98 -23.41 2.30
CA LEU A 153 -6.69 -23.87 2.83
C LEU A 153 -5.81 -22.70 3.25
N ARG A 154 -5.04 -22.88 4.32
CA ARG A 154 -3.89 -22.04 4.66
C ARG A 154 -2.61 -22.84 4.49
N ILE A 155 -1.69 -22.32 3.68
CA ILE A 155 -0.42 -22.93 3.35
C ILE A 155 0.70 -22.10 3.98
N LYS A 156 1.65 -22.79 4.62
CA LYS A 156 2.84 -22.18 5.22
C LYS A 156 4.10 -22.86 4.69
N THR A 157 4.99 -22.08 4.10
CA THR A 157 6.31 -22.54 3.61
C THR A 157 7.36 -22.46 4.72
N LYS A 158 8.61 -22.85 4.45
CA LYS A 158 9.74 -22.53 5.33
C LYS A 158 10.26 -21.12 5.03
N LYS A 159 10.67 -20.34 6.04
CA LYS A 159 11.27 -19.01 5.83
C LYS A 159 12.50 -19.04 4.90
N SER A 160 13.28 -20.11 4.93
CA SER A 160 14.45 -20.28 4.05
C SER A 160 14.12 -20.53 2.58
N ARG A 161 12.86 -20.90 2.28
CA ARG A 161 12.37 -21.26 0.94
C ARG A 161 10.90 -20.88 0.79
N LEU A 162 10.69 -19.64 0.36
CA LEU A 162 9.38 -19.02 0.14
C LEU A 162 8.73 -19.55 -1.13
N PHE A 163 7.41 -19.38 -1.23
CA PHE A 163 6.66 -19.60 -2.46
C PHE A 163 6.39 -18.22 -3.07
N GLU A 164 7.15 -17.86 -4.10
CA GLU A 164 7.02 -16.56 -4.79
C GLU A 164 6.99 -15.36 -3.83
N GLY A 165 7.96 -15.33 -2.90
CA GLY A 165 8.05 -14.31 -1.85
C GLY A 165 7.11 -14.53 -0.66
N MET A 166 6.15 -15.45 -0.72
CA MET A 166 5.19 -15.68 0.36
C MET A 166 5.64 -16.77 1.34
N HIS A 167 5.62 -16.42 2.63
CA HIS A 167 5.77 -17.38 3.72
C HIS A 167 4.47 -18.09 4.06
N SER A 168 3.35 -17.36 4.01
CA SER A 168 2.03 -17.86 4.33
C SER A 168 1.02 -17.23 3.39
N PHE A 169 0.13 -18.05 2.85
CA PHE A 169 -0.95 -17.62 1.97
C PHE A 169 -2.15 -18.53 2.15
N ASN A 170 -3.29 -18.08 1.65
CA ASN A 170 -4.55 -18.80 1.69
C ASN A 170 -4.97 -19.17 0.27
N LEU A 171 -5.52 -20.37 0.09
CA LEU A 171 -6.33 -20.72 -1.08
C LEU A 171 -7.78 -20.73 -0.59
N ILE A 172 -8.53 -19.69 -0.92
CA ILE A 172 -9.87 -19.47 -0.41
C ILE A 172 -10.89 -20.03 -1.41
N ALA A 173 -11.70 -20.97 -0.95
CA ALA A 173 -12.88 -21.41 -1.69
C ALA A 173 -13.84 -20.22 -1.79
N PRO A 174 -14.37 -19.89 -2.98
CA PRO A 174 -15.19 -18.70 -3.14
C PRO A 174 -16.43 -18.69 -2.23
N LYS A 175 -16.77 -17.51 -1.71
CA LYS A 175 -17.80 -17.30 -0.68
C LYS A 175 -19.21 -17.12 -1.21
N SER A 176 -19.39 -17.02 -2.52
CA SER A 176 -20.69 -16.68 -3.12
C SER A 176 -20.85 -17.37 -4.47
N THR A 177 -22.08 -17.48 -4.93
CA THR A 177 -22.42 -18.10 -6.22
C THR A 177 -21.63 -17.50 -7.37
N GLU A 178 -21.35 -16.20 -7.35
CA GLU A 178 -20.63 -15.49 -8.41
C GLU A 178 -19.12 -15.80 -8.44
N GLN A 179 -18.57 -16.50 -7.44
CA GLN A 179 -17.16 -16.90 -7.28
C GLN A 179 -16.11 -15.77 -7.22
N LEU A 180 -16.42 -14.57 -7.71
CA LEU A 180 -15.43 -13.54 -8.06
C LEU A 180 -15.45 -12.32 -7.15
N ARG A 181 -16.47 -12.15 -6.29
CA ARG A 181 -16.69 -10.90 -5.52
C ARG A 181 -15.45 -10.44 -4.77
N THR A 182 -14.90 -11.28 -3.90
CA THR A 182 -13.71 -10.93 -3.10
C THR A 182 -12.49 -10.64 -3.97
N PHE A 183 -12.24 -11.45 -5.01
CA PHE A 183 -11.14 -11.22 -5.94
C PHE A 183 -11.27 -9.86 -6.64
N LEU A 184 -12.42 -9.60 -7.26
CA LEU A 184 -12.69 -8.35 -7.98
C LEU A 184 -12.68 -7.13 -7.06
N SER A 185 -13.11 -7.26 -5.81
CA SER A 185 -12.97 -6.18 -4.83
C SER A 185 -11.51 -5.90 -4.49
N TYR A 186 -10.65 -6.91 -4.33
CA TYR A 186 -9.20 -6.68 -4.17
C TYR A 186 -8.59 -6.04 -5.42
N ARG A 187 -8.98 -6.48 -6.62
CA ARG A 187 -8.49 -5.90 -7.88
C ARG A 187 -8.88 -4.42 -8.01
N LEU A 188 -10.13 -4.07 -7.71
CA LEU A 188 -10.56 -2.67 -7.69
C LEU A 188 -9.76 -1.85 -6.66
N ALA A 189 -9.57 -2.36 -5.44
CA ALA A 189 -8.76 -1.68 -4.42
C ALA A 189 -7.32 -1.44 -4.89
N SER A 190 -6.70 -2.42 -5.57
CA SER A 190 -5.36 -2.29 -6.14
C SER A 190 -5.30 -1.23 -7.24
N ILE A 191 -6.28 -1.20 -8.16
CA ILE A 191 -6.39 -0.16 -9.21
C ILE A 191 -6.54 1.23 -8.58
N MET A 192 -7.25 1.32 -7.45
CA MET A 192 -7.40 2.58 -6.71
C MET A 192 -6.14 2.96 -5.92
N GLY A 193 -5.07 2.16 -5.91
CA GLY A 193 -3.84 2.46 -5.18
C GLY A 193 -3.95 2.24 -3.67
N LEU A 194 -4.86 1.37 -3.22
CA LEU A 194 -4.94 0.93 -1.82
C LEU A 194 -3.99 -0.24 -1.56
N VAL A 195 -3.48 -0.31 -0.33
CA VAL A 195 -2.66 -1.44 0.12
C VAL A 195 -3.53 -2.70 0.17
N THR A 196 -3.12 -3.70 -0.61
CA THR A 196 -3.82 -4.99 -0.73
C THR A 196 -2.83 -6.14 -0.58
N PRO A 197 -3.27 -7.31 -0.07
CA PRO A 197 -2.47 -8.53 -0.19
C PRO A 197 -2.32 -8.91 -1.66
N ARG A 198 -1.24 -9.61 -2.02
CA ARG A 198 -1.16 -10.27 -3.32
C ARG A 198 -2.36 -11.23 -3.48
N VAL A 199 -3.06 -11.11 -4.61
CA VAL A 199 -4.26 -11.88 -4.93
C VAL A 199 -4.19 -12.44 -6.35
N GLU A 200 -4.66 -13.67 -6.55
CA GLU A 200 -4.70 -14.32 -7.86
C GLU A 200 -5.86 -15.33 -7.93
N MET A 201 -6.56 -15.44 -9.07
CA MET A 201 -7.47 -16.56 -9.34
C MET A 201 -6.67 -17.74 -9.86
N VAL A 202 -6.79 -18.89 -9.20
CA VAL A 202 -5.99 -20.07 -9.50
C VAL A 202 -6.86 -21.32 -9.56
N ASN A 203 -6.44 -22.29 -10.36
CA ASN A 203 -6.92 -23.65 -10.26
C ASN A 203 -6.12 -24.40 -9.18
N VAL A 204 -6.74 -25.28 -8.41
CA VAL A 204 -6.03 -26.04 -7.36
C VAL A 204 -6.19 -27.53 -7.62
N THR A 205 -5.10 -28.28 -7.47
CA THR A 205 -5.14 -29.75 -7.42
C THR A 205 -4.58 -30.24 -6.09
N ILE A 206 -5.16 -31.32 -5.57
CA ILE A 206 -4.64 -32.04 -4.40
C ILE A 206 -4.47 -33.50 -4.81
N ASN A 207 -3.24 -34.03 -4.69
CA ASN A 207 -2.89 -35.40 -5.08
C ASN A 207 -3.33 -35.75 -6.52
N GLY A 208 -3.15 -34.80 -7.45
CA GLY A 208 -3.52 -34.94 -8.86
C GLY A 208 -5.02 -34.79 -9.15
N LYS A 209 -5.88 -34.63 -8.14
CA LYS A 209 -7.33 -34.42 -8.31
C LYS A 209 -7.67 -32.94 -8.31
N SER A 210 -8.39 -32.49 -9.33
CA SER A 210 -8.88 -31.11 -9.42
C SER A 210 -9.79 -30.77 -8.24
N GLN A 211 -9.52 -29.63 -7.60
CA GLN A 211 -10.36 -29.00 -6.59
C GLN A 211 -11.11 -27.78 -7.16
N GLY A 212 -10.85 -27.47 -8.44
CA GLY A 212 -11.42 -26.34 -9.15
C GLY A 212 -10.86 -24.98 -8.75
N LEU A 213 -11.69 -23.95 -8.88
CA LEU A 213 -11.31 -22.54 -8.80
C LEU A 213 -11.13 -22.05 -7.35
N TYR A 214 -10.03 -21.36 -7.06
CA TYR A 214 -9.76 -20.73 -5.77
C TYR A 214 -9.24 -19.31 -5.95
N THR A 215 -9.39 -18.49 -4.90
CA THR A 215 -8.67 -17.23 -4.78
C THR A 215 -7.44 -17.44 -3.90
N LEU A 216 -6.24 -17.30 -4.47
CA LEU A 216 -5.01 -17.18 -3.71
C LEU A 216 -4.97 -15.78 -3.06
N VAL A 217 -4.75 -15.73 -1.74
CA VAL A 217 -4.61 -14.47 -0.99
C VAL A 217 -3.41 -14.56 -0.05
N GLU A 218 -2.44 -13.65 -0.20
CA GLU A 218 -1.32 -13.49 0.74
C GLU A 218 -1.82 -13.28 2.17
N GLN A 219 -1.17 -13.91 3.15
CA GLN A 219 -1.47 -13.63 4.54
C GLN A 219 -0.69 -12.39 5.01
N LEU A 220 -1.41 -11.33 5.38
CA LEU A 220 -0.81 -10.06 5.80
C LEU A 220 0.23 -10.23 6.91
N ASN A 221 1.42 -9.69 6.68
CA ASN A 221 2.53 -9.59 7.63
C ASN A 221 3.49 -8.47 7.16
N GLU A 222 4.65 -8.32 7.81
CA GLU A 222 5.66 -7.31 7.41
C GLU A 222 6.10 -7.42 5.95
N SER A 223 6.16 -8.63 5.38
CA SER A 223 6.51 -8.82 3.96
C SER A 223 5.47 -8.14 3.04
N THR A 224 4.21 -8.06 3.47
CA THR A 224 3.18 -7.34 2.71
C THR A 224 3.46 -5.84 2.69
N LEU A 225 3.95 -5.26 3.81
CA LEU A 225 4.35 -3.86 3.87
C LEU A 225 5.50 -3.60 2.89
N ARG A 226 6.56 -4.42 2.98
CA ARG A 226 7.74 -4.32 2.09
C ARG A 226 7.37 -4.45 0.61
N ASN A 227 6.52 -5.41 0.26
CA ASN A 227 6.05 -5.60 -1.12
C ASN A 227 5.20 -4.42 -1.63
N ASN A 228 4.55 -3.67 -0.73
CA ASN A 228 3.79 -2.45 -1.05
C ASN A 228 4.64 -1.17 -0.90
N GLN A 229 5.98 -1.30 -0.85
CA GLN A 229 6.90 -0.18 -0.67
C GLN A 229 6.60 0.66 0.60
N LEU A 230 6.32 -0.04 1.70
CA LEU A 230 6.15 0.55 3.03
C LEU A 230 7.21 0.02 3.99
N MET A 231 7.68 0.91 4.86
CA MET A 231 8.60 0.60 5.96
C MET A 231 8.03 -0.52 6.84
N PRO A 232 8.90 -1.34 7.43
CA PRO A 232 8.51 -2.21 8.53
C PRO A 232 7.87 -1.39 9.65
N GLY A 233 6.74 -1.87 10.17
CA GLY A 233 6.03 -1.18 11.24
C GLY A 233 4.90 -2.02 11.83
N ASP A 234 4.12 -1.40 12.70
CA ASP A 234 3.01 -2.08 13.35
C ASP A 234 1.83 -2.26 12.40
N LEU A 235 1.40 -3.52 12.25
CA LEU A 235 0.19 -3.87 11.51
C LEU A 235 -0.83 -4.49 12.48
N TYR A 236 -1.92 -3.78 12.72
CA TYR A 236 -2.99 -4.16 13.64
C TYR A 236 -4.13 -4.88 12.93
N LYS A 237 -4.72 -5.86 13.61
CA LYS A 237 -5.88 -6.67 13.18
C LYS A 237 -7.02 -6.46 14.16
N GLY A 238 -8.10 -5.82 13.70
CA GLY A 238 -9.37 -5.74 14.41
C GLY A 238 -10.29 -6.84 13.89
N GLU A 239 -10.54 -7.84 14.72
CA GLU A 239 -11.30 -9.04 14.38
C GLU A 239 -11.92 -9.61 15.66
N LEU A 240 -13.24 -9.48 15.81
CA LEU A 240 -14.01 -9.99 16.94
C LEU A 240 -15.16 -10.91 16.51
N MET A 241 -15.10 -11.48 15.30
CA MET A 241 -16.09 -12.45 14.83
C MET A 241 -15.60 -13.90 14.92
N GLY A 242 -16.57 -14.82 15.01
CA GLY A 242 -16.30 -16.25 15.00
C GLY A 242 -15.45 -16.68 16.19
N LYS A 243 -14.29 -17.29 15.92
CA LYS A 243 -13.37 -17.80 16.95
C LYS A 243 -12.67 -16.70 17.76
N ASP A 244 -12.68 -15.47 17.26
CA ASP A 244 -11.96 -14.33 17.84
C ASP A 244 -12.90 -13.47 18.73
N TYR A 245 -14.12 -13.92 18.98
CA TYR A 245 -15.10 -13.27 19.86
C TYR A 245 -14.78 -13.48 21.36
N TYR A 246 -14.83 -12.41 22.16
CA TYR A 246 -14.64 -12.45 23.61
C TYR A 246 -15.95 -12.17 24.35
N THR A 247 -16.30 -13.03 25.32
CA THR A 247 -17.41 -12.79 26.25
C THR A 247 -17.04 -11.69 27.26
N GLY A 248 -18.00 -10.84 27.63
CA GLY A 248 -17.79 -9.75 28.61
C GLY A 248 -17.05 -8.51 28.07
N SER A 249 -16.77 -8.44 26.77
CA SER A 249 -16.25 -7.24 26.09
C SER A 249 -17.39 -6.42 25.46
N THR A 250 -17.12 -5.17 25.05
CA THR A 250 -18.11 -4.38 24.28
C THR A 250 -18.40 -4.97 22.90
N GLY A 251 -17.52 -5.86 22.40
CA GLY A 251 -17.58 -6.42 21.06
C GLY A 251 -17.14 -5.45 19.96
N LEU A 252 -16.88 -4.17 20.24
CA LEU A 252 -16.57 -3.17 19.22
C LEU A 252 -15.06 -2.92 19.14
N VAL A 253 -14.42 -3.22 18.01
CA VAL A 253 -12.95 -3.18 17.90
C VAL A 253 -12.37 -1.82 18.27
N PHE A 254 -13.07 -0.73 17.94
CA PHE A 254 -12.54 0.61 18.17
C PHE A 254 -12.63 1.06 19.63
N ASP A 255 -13.30 0.36 20.54
CA ASP A 255 -13.48 0.82 21.93
C ASP A 255 -12.20 0.74 22.75
N HIS A 256 -11.36 -0.26 22.52
CA HIS A 256 -10.13 -0.46 23.30
C HIS A 256 -8.99 -1.11 22.48
N PRO A 257 -7.73 -0.64 22.62
CA PRO A 257 -6.59 -1.16 21.84
C PRO A 257 -6.26 -2.64 22.11
N SER A 258 -6.62 -3.18 23.28
CA SER A 258 -6.43 -4.60 23.60
C SER A 258 -7.28 -5.55 22.74
N LEU A 259 -8.35 -5.04 22.12
CA LEU A 259 -9.19 -5.80 21.18
C LEU A 259 -8.51 -6.02 19.82
N TRP A 260 -7.31 -5.45 19.62
CA TRP A 260 -6.53 -5.60 18.40
C TRP A 260 -5.32 -6.50 18.61
N ALA A 261 -5.09 -7.39 17.65
CA ALA A 261 -3.88 -8.20 17.58
C ALA A 261 -2.86 -7.59 16.61
N LYS A 262 -1.56 -7.81 16.83
CA LYS A 262 -0.52 -7.45 15.85
C LYS A 262 -0.26 -8.57 14.83
N ALA A 263 -0.05 -8.19 13.58
CA ALA A 263 0.39 -9.05 12.47
C ALA A 263 1.84 -8.75 12.04
N ALA A 264 2.31 -7.53 12.30
CA ALA A 264 3.69 -7.09 12.17
C ALA A 264 4.00 -6.15 13.34
N VAL A 265 5.28 -6.01 13.65
CA VAL A 265 5.79 -5.26 14.80
C VAL A 265 6.86 -4.30 14.28
N ASN A 266 6.83 -3.05 14.74
CA ASN A 266 7.98 -2.16 14.62
C ASN A 266 9.08 -2.59 15.61
N ASN A 267 10.24 -3.00 15.09
CA ASN A 267 11.35 -3.50 15.89
C ASN A 267 12.13 -2.41 16.64
N HIS A 268 11.84 -1.13 16.42
CA HIS A 268 12.45 -0.02 17.18
C HIS A 268 11.79 0.20 18.55
N TYR A 269 10.71 -0.53 18.84
CA TYR A 269 9.95 -0.49 20.08
C TYR A 269 9.70 -1.91 20.61
N PRO A 270 9.37 -2.06 21.91
CA PRO A 270 9.00 -3.37 22.45
C PRO A 270 7.82 -3.99 21.69
N PRO A 271 7.86 -5.31 21.37
CA PRO A 271 6.85 -5.94 20.52
C PRO A 271 5.39 -5.77 20.97
N GLU A 272 5.18 -5.71 22.28
CA GLU A 272 3.91 -5.54 22.96
C GLU A 272 3.36 -4.11 22.97
N SER A 273 4.22 -3.11 22.70
CA SER A 273 3.84 -1.69 22.69
C SER A 273 2.68 -1.42 21.74
N ARG A 274 1.64 -0.71 22.17
CA ARG A 274 0.49 -0.33 21.32
C ARG A 274 0.29 1.18 21.26
N LYS A 275 1.31 1.96 21.63
CA LYS A 275 1.20 3.42 21.76
C LYS A 275 0.58 4.12 20.53
N PRO A 276 0.94 3.76 19.26
CA PRO A 276 0.25 4.33 18.10
C PRO A 276 -1.26 4.05 18.07
N LEU A 277 -1.67 2.80 18.36
CA LEU A 277 -3.07 2.41 18.37
C LEU A 277 -3.84 3.01 19.56
N GLU A 278 -3.22 3.06 20.75
CA GLU A 278 -3.76 3.75 21.93
C GLU A 278 -4.02 5.22 21.61
N HIS A 279 -3.06 5.89 20.97
CA HIS A 279 -3.20 7.27 20.53
C HIS A 279 -4.31 7.41 19.47
N PHE A 280 -4.38 6.51 18.49
CA PHE A 280 -5.45 6.47 17.49
C PHE A 280 -6.84 6.39 18.15
N ILE A 281 -7.04 5.46 19.07
CA ILE A 281 -8.34 5.26 19.75
C ILE A 281 -8.66 6.46 20.65
N LYS A 282 -7.67 7.02 21.36
CA LYS A 282 -7.83 8.24 22.15
C LYS A 282 -8.30 9.41 21.28
N LEU A 283 -7.65 9.66 20.15
CA LEU A 283 -8.03 10.71 19.22
C LEU A 283 -9.38 10.46 18.56
N LEU A 284 -9.71 9.20 18.24
CA LEU A 284 -11.02 8.82 17.73
C LEU A 284 -12.12 9.13 18.76
N ASN A 285 -11.91 8.79 20.03
CA ASN A 285 -12.83 9.09 21.13
C ASN A 285 -13.02 10.62 21.28
N LEU A 286 -11.93 11.39 21.26
CA LEU A 286 -11.99 12.85 21.31
C LEU A 286 -12.75 13.42 20.11
N SER A 287 -12.51 12.93 18.89
CA SER A 287 -13.20 13.38 17.66
C SER A 287 -14.69 13.05 17.63
N ASN A 288 -15.15 12.12 18.49
CA ASN A 288 -16.56 11.78 18.67
C ASN A 288 -17.16 12.36 19.96
N SER A 289 -16.40 13.19 20.69
CA SER A 289 -16.85 13.76 21.96
C SER A 289 -18.18 14.53 21.81
N PRO A 290 -19.10 14.43 22.78
CA PRO A 290 -20.29 15.28 22.82
C PRO A 290 -19.92 16.75 23.04
N ASP A 291 -18.87 17.02 23.85
CA ASP A 291 -18.30 18.35 24.05
C ASP A 291 -17.68 18.87 22.74
N GLU A 292 -18.15 20.04 22.28
CA GLU A 292 -17.76 20.61 21.00
C GLU A 292 -16.28 21.02 20.93
N LYS A 293 -15.72 21.59 22.01
CA LYS A 293 -14.33 22.06 22.03
C LYS A 293 -13.37 20.88 21.99
N LYS A 294 -13.64 19.83 22.77
CA LYS A 294 -12.89 18.57 22.73
C LYS A 294 -13.03 17.87 21.39
N ARG A 295 -14.22 17.90 20.80
CA ARG A 295 -14.48 17.34 19.47
C ARG A 295 -13.71 18.06 18.37
N GLU A 296 -13.69 19.39 18.38
CA GLU A 296 -12.96 20.18 17.39
C GLU A 296 -11.44 19.94 17.47
N ASP A 297 -10.87 19.95 18.67
CA ASP A 297 -9.46 19.61 18.90
C ASP A 297 -9.16 18.15 18.51
N GLY A 298 -10.04 17.23 18.92
CA GLY A 298 -9.97 15.82 18.58
C GLY A 298 -9.98 15.57 17.07
N VAL A 299 -10.89 16.20 16.32
CA VAL A 299 -10.93 16.08 14.86
C VAL A 299 -9.67 16.64 14.22
N LYS A 300 -9.15 17.79 14.69
CA LYS A 300 -7.91 18.36 14.15
C LYS A 300 -6.72 17.41 14.32
N LYS A 301 -6.51 16.93 15.56
CA LYS A 301 -5.41 16.00 15.89
C LYS A 301 -5.58 14.63 15.24
N PHE A 302 -6.80 14.11 15.21
CA PHE A 302 -7.10 12.87 14.50
C PHE A 302 -6.79 13.02 13.02
N SER A 303 -7.12 14.17 12.42
CA SER A 303 -6.84 14.43 11.01
C SER A 303 -5.37 14.38 10.66
N SER A 304 -4.52 14.99 11.49
CA SER A 304 -3.06 14.98 11.29
C SER A 304 -2.43 13.61 11.57
N PHE A 305 -3.17 12.66 12.15
CA PHE A 305 -2.69 11.32 12.44
C PHE A 305 -3.11 10.29 11.37
N LEU A 306 -3.87 10.71 10.34
CA LEU A 306 -4.33 9.88 9.24
C LEU A 306 -3.77 10.35 7.91
N ASN A 307 -3.44 9.40 7.03
CA ASN A 307 -3.20 9.73 5.62
C ASN A 307 -4.56 9.96 4.91
N MET A 308 -5.02 11.21 4.88
CA MET A 308 -6.36 11.56 4.40
C MET A 308 -6.64 11.13 2.97
N ASP A 309 -5.65 11.17 2.08
CA ASP A 309 -5.80 10.72 0.70
C ASP A 309 -6.08 9.22 0.62
N THR A 310 -5.37 8.42 1.42
CA THR A 310 -5.58 6.97 1.44
C THR A 310 -6.90 6.59 2.11
N TRP A 311 -7.30 7.29 3.16
CA TRP A 311 -8.63 7.12 3.76
C TRP A 311 -9.76 7.54 2.81
N GLY A 312 -9.57 8.63 2.06
CA GLY A 312 -10.49 9.07 1.02
C GLY A 312 -10.65 8.05 -0.09
N ARG A 313 -9.54 7.46 -0.57
CA ARG A 313 -9.54 6.32 -1.51
C ARG A 313 -10.23 5.09 -0.93
N PHE A 314 -10.01 4.77 0.34
CA PHE A 314 -10.62 3.61 0.99
C PHE A 314 -12.14 3.75 1.05
N ASN A 315 -12.65 4.91 1.43
CA ASN A 315 -14.10 5.12 1.46
C ASN A 315 -14.71 5.26 0.06
N ALA A 316 -13.98 5.82 -0.91
CA ALA A 316 -14.38 5.77 -2.31
C ALA A 316 -14.47 4.32 -2.82
N PHE A 317 -13.56 3.44 -2.41
CA PHE A 317 -13.61 2.01 -2.70
C PHE A 317 -14.85 1.35 -2.08
N GLU A 318 -15.19 1.67 -0.82
CA GLU A 318 -16.42 1.17 -0.18
C GLU A 318 -17.67 1.61 -0.95
N ILE A 319 -17.70 2.86 -1.43
CA ILE A 319 -18.81 3.38 -2.25
C ILE A 319 -18.88 2.68 -3.62
N LEU A 320 -17.76 2.53 -4.31
CA LEU A 320 -17.68 1.88 -5.64
C LEU A 320 -17.94 0.38 -5.61
N THR A 321 -17.71 -0.26 -4.47
CA THR A 321 -18.11 -1.65 -4.20
C THR A 321 -19.48 -1.77 -3.54
N HIS A 322 -20.06 -0.65 -3.10
CA HIS A 322 -21.25 -0.60 -2.27
C HIS A 322 -21.16 -1.59 -1.08
N SER A 323 -20.01 -1.58 -0.41
CA SER A 323 -19.68 -2.49 0.68
C SER A 323 -19.83 -1.81 2.04
N VAL A 324 -20.50 -2.50 2.95
CA VAL A 324 -20.52 -2.16 4.39
C VAL A 324 -19.84 -3.25 5.22
N HIS A 325 -18.99 -4.07 4.58
CA HIS A 325 -18.33 -5.23 5.19
C HIS A 325 -17.25 -4.86 6.22
N TYR A 326 -16.86 -3.59 6.31
CA TYR A 326 -16.04 -3.05 7.38
C TYR A 326 -16.95 -2.50 8.46
N ASP A 327 -17.27 -3.33 9.44
CA ASP A 327 -18.29 -3.05 10.45
C ASP A 327 -17.65 -2.76 11.83
N PRO A 328 -18.43 -2.51 12.89
CA PRO A 328 -17.86 -2.23 14.21
C PRO A 328 -17.08 -3.39 14.86
N TYR A 329 -17.14 -4.60 14.32
CA TYR A 329 -16.67 -5.83 14.96
C TYR A 329 -15.48 -6.46 14.23
N HIS A 330 -15.35 -6.33 12.90
CA HIS A 330 -14.33 -7.08 12.17
C HIS A 330 -13.82 -6.47 10.84
N ASN A 331 -12.90 -7.20 10.18
CA ASN A 331 -12.22 -6.90 8.92
C ASN A 331 -11.25 -5.72 8.89
N TRP A 332 -11.02 -5.05 10.01
CA TRP A 332 -10.11 -3.90 10.04
C TRP A 332 -8.64 -4.33 10.05
N ARG A 333 -7.86 -3.76 9.13
CA ARG A 333 -6.40 -3.85 9.14
C ARG A 333 -5.83 -2.44 9.08
N LEU A 334 -5.10 -2.06 10.11
CA LEU A 334 -4.54 -0.71 10.24
C LEU A 334 -3.03 -0.82 10.33
N TYR A 335 -2.33 -0.14 9.44
CA TYR A 335 -0.88 -0.01 9.47
C TYR A 335 -0.51 1.37 10.00
N TYR A 336 0.42 1.42 10.94
CA TYR A 336 1.03 2.67 11.37
C TYR A 336 2.38 2.85 10.65
N ASP A 337 2.48 3.87 9.81
CA ASP A 337 3.72 4.23 9.11
C ASP A 337 4.61 5.07 10.03
N PRO A 338 5.70 4.50 10.59
CA PRO A 338 6.51 5.20 11.59
C PRO A 338 7.25 6.41 11.00
N ALA A 339 7.63 6.34 9.73
CA ALA A 339 8.36 7.41 9.05
C ALA A 339 7.48 8.63 8.76
N ARG A 340 6.21 8.40 8.40
CA ARG A 340 5.23 9.47 8.13
C ARG A 340 4.41 9.87 9.36
N SER A 341 4.42 9.05 10.41
CA SER A 341 3.60 9.19 11.61
C SER A 341 2.08 9.15 11.34
N HIS A 342 1.62 8.35 10.37
CA HIS A 342 0.21 8.27 9.97
C HIS A 342 -0.34 6.84 9.99
N PHE A 343 -1.63 6.70 10.29
CA PHE A 343 -2.37 5.46 10.08
C PHE A 343 -2.92 5.35 8.66
N ILE A 344 -2.79 4.15 8.09
CA ILE A 344 -3.24 3.76 6.75
C ILE A 344 -4.15 2.52 6.85
N PRO A 345 -5.33 2.50 6.19
CA PRO A 345 -6.15 1.30 6.12
C PRO A 345 -5.59 0.32 5.08
N ILE A 346 -5.60 -0.97 5.41
CA ILE A 346 -5.29 -2.06 4.47
C ILE A 346 -6.59 -2.81 4.15
N VAL A 347 -6.85 -3.02 2.86
CA VAL A 347 -8.03 -3.77 2.40
C VAL A 347 -7.84 -5.24 2.75
N TRP A 348 -8.78 -5.80 3.51
CA TRP A 348 -8.74 -7.20 3.94
C TRP A 348 -10.13 -7.81 3.98
N ASP A 349 -10.23 -9.01 3.41
CA ASP A 349 -11.48 -9.74 3.23
C ASP A 349 -12.64 -8.88 2.69
N PRO A 350 -12.42 -8.12 1.59
CA PRO A 350 -13.46 -7.30 1.02
C PRO A 350 -14.56 -8.18 0.43
N TYR A 351 -15.77 -7.66 0.50
CA TYR A 351 -16.94 -8.24 -0.16
C TYR A 351 -17.69 -7.09 -0.82
N GLY A 352 -17.91 -7.15 -2.13
CA GLY A 352 -18.49 -6.05 -2.90
C GLY A 352 -19.68 -6.49 -3.74
N TRP A 353 -20.51 -5.49 -4.08
CA TRP A 353 -21.67 -5.56 -4.98
C TRP A 353 -22.74 -6.57 -4.56
N ALA A 354 -22.78 -6.92 -3.28
CA ALA A 354 -23.64 -7.98 -2.77
C ALA A 354 -25.11 -7.63 -3.05
N PRO A 355 -25.94 -8.55 -3.56
CA PRO A 355 -27.28 -8.18 -4.03
C PRO A 355 -28.19 -7.63 -2.94
N PHE A 356 -27.95 -8.02 -1.68
CA PHE A 356 -28.71 -7.54 -0.51
C PHE A 356 -28.26 -6.17 0.01
N TRP A 357 -27.11 -5.65 -0.45
CA TRP A 357 -26.73 -4.26 -0.21
C TRP A 357 -27.21 -3.33 -1.31
N LEU A 358 -27.35 -3.84 -2.53
CA LEU A 358 -27.81 -3.03 -3.65
C LEU A 358 -29.29 -2.62 -3.45
N PRO A 359 -29.66 -1.39 -3.84
CA PRO A 359 -31.04 -0.93 -3.73
C PRO A 359 -31.95 -1.80 -4.62
N LYS A 360 -33.18 -2.02 -4.13
CA LYS A 360 -34.24 -2.64 -4.93
C LYS A 360 -34.54 -1.79 -6.17
N GLU A 361 -35.12 -2.41 -7.18
CA GLU A 361 -35.54 -1.69 -8.39
C GLU A 361 -36.47 -0.51 -8.04
N GLY A 362 -36.24 0.65 -8.65
CA GLY A 362 -36.96 1.89 -8.36
C GLY A 362 -36.45 2.70 -7.15
N GLN A 363 -35.57 2.15 -6.30
CA GLN A 363 -34.96 2.88 -5.18
C GLN A 363 -33.62 3.52 -5.58
N GLY A 364 -33.37 4.75 -5.10
CA GLY A 364 -32.08 5.42 -5.26
C GLY A 364 -30.96 4.73 -4.47
N MET A 365 -29.74 4.78 -4.98
CA MET A 365 -28.57 4.22 -4.28
C MET A 365 -28.07 5.18 -3.20
N ASP A 366 -27.98 4.71 -1.96
CA ASP A 366 -27.26 5.47 -0.93
C ASP A 366 -25.76 5.44 -1.26
N LEU A 367 -25.15 6.61 -1.41
CA LEU A 367 -23.71 6.71 -1.68
C LEU A 367 -22.94 7.18 -0.44
N THR A 368 -23.52 6.94 0.73
CA THR A 368 -22.93 7.22 2.02
C THR A 368 -22.61 5.91 2.72
N VAL A 369 -21.33 5.67 3.00
CA VAL A 369 -20.90 4.53 3.83
C VAL A 369 -20.60 5.05 5.22
N SER A 370 -21.39 4.60 6.20
CA SER A 370 -21.27 5.02 7.61
C SER A 370 -21.64 3.91 8.60
N SER A 371 -20.93 2.78 8.55
CA SER A 371 -21.18 1.60 9.41
C SER A 371 -20.55 1.68 10.81
N THR A 372 -19.59 2.59 11.05
CA THR A 372 -18.81 2.64 12.31
C THR A 372 -18.69 4.05 12.87
N ARG A 373 -18.28 4.15 14.14
CA ARG A 373 -17.92 5.45 14.75
C ARG A 373 -16.70 6.11 14.07
N LEU A 374 -15.81 5.31 13.47
CA LEU A 374 -14.72 5.82 12.63
C LEU A 374 -15.28 6.45 11.36
N HIS A 375 -16.18 5.76 10.65
CA HIS A 375 -16.85 6.33 9.49
C HIS A 375 -17.61 7.61 9.84
N LYS A 376 -18.30 7.65 10.99
CA LYS A 376 -18.98 8.86 11.47
C LYS A 376 -18.00 10.02 11.70
N ALA A 377 -16.86 9.78 12.34
CA ALA A 377 -15.82 10.80 12.53
C ALA A 377 -15.28 11.33 11.20
N LEU A 378 -15.00 10.43 10.26
CA LEU A 378 -14.50 10.78 8.93
C LEU A 378 -15.54 11.54 8.09
N ASN A 379 -16.81 11.09 8.06
CA ASN A 379 -17.89 11.77 7.35
C ASN A 379 -18.21 13.16 7.93
N ASN A 380 -17.82 13.44 9.17
CA ASN A 380 -17.90 14.77 9.79
C ASN A 380 -16.62 15.61 9.62
N ASN A 381 -15.67 15.18 8.79
CA ASN A 381 -14.40 15.85 8.57
C ASN A 381 -14.26 16.33 7.11
N GLY A 382 -14.27 17.64 6.90
CA GLY A 382 -14.19 18.23 5.57
C GLY A 382 -12.93 17.85 4.80
N THR A 383 -11.80 17.65 5.48
CA THR A 383 -10.55 17.22 4.83
C THR A 383 -10.70 15.82 4.23
N PHE A 384 -11.28 14.89 4.98
CA PHE A 384 -11.59 13.55 4.49
C PHE A 384 -12.60 13.58 3.34
N LEU A 385 -13.66 14.39 3.47
CA LEU A 385 -14.67 14.53 2.41
C LEU A 385 -14.03 15.01 1.11
N ARG A 386 -13.15 16.01 1.15
CA ARG A 386 -12.39 16.45 -0.04
C ARG A 386 -11.57 15.32 -0.65
N ALA A 387 -10.80 14.60 0.17
CA ALA A 387 -10.00 13.46 -0.28
C ALA A 387 -10.85 12.35 -0.93
N ARG A 388 -12.04 12.06 -0.39
CA ARG A 388 -12.99 11.11 -0.99
C ARG A 388 -13.51 11.57 -2.35
N HIS A 389 -13.96 12.82 -2.46
CA HIS A 389 -14.45 13.35 -3.74
C HIS A 389 -13.34 13.37 -4.80
N GLN A 390 -12.12 13.72 -4.39
CA GLN A 390 -10.92 13.64 -5.23
C GLN A 390 -10.70 12.22 -5.74
N ALA A 391 -10.68 11.22 -4.86
CA ALA A 391 -10.48 9.82 -5.22
C ALA A 391 -11.53 9.30 -6.22
N ILE A 392 -12.81 9.60 -6.01
CA ILE A 392 -13.89 9.21 -6.93
C ILE A 392 -13.68 9.88 -8.30
N ARG A 393 -13.34 11.18 -8.32
CA ARG A 393 -13.11 11.92 -9.56
C ARG A 393 -11.92 11.34 -10.34
N ASP A 394 -10.81 11.09 -9.66
CA ASP A 394 -9.59 10.56 -10.28
C ASP A 394 -9.80 9.15 -10.85
N PHE A 395 -10.58 8.30 -10.15
CA PHE A 395 -10.95 6.97 -10.63
C PHE A 395 -11.65 7.01 -12.01
N PHE A 396 -12.67 7.86 -12.16
CA PHE A 396 -13.37 7.97 -13.44
C PHE A 396 -12.58 8.77 -14.50
N LYS A 397 -11.85 9.81 -14.09
CA LYS A 397 -11.05 10.66 -15.01
C LYS A 397 -9.90 9.88 -15.65
N SER A 398 -9.25 9.00 -14.89
CA SER A 398 -8.17 8.14 -15.40
C SER A 398 -8.66 7.00 -16.31
N GLY A 399 -9.98 6.77 -16.40
CA GLY A 399 -10.53 5.62 -17.12
C GLY A 399 -10.39 4.29 -16.36
N SER A 400 -10.08 4.34 -15.06
CA SER A 400 -9.92 3.14 -14.23
C SER A 400 -11.19 2.29 -14.16
N ASP A 401 -12.37 2.90 -14.27
CA ASP A 401 -13.66 2.20 -14.38
C ASP A 401 -13.73 1.30 -15.62
N LYS A 402 -13.25 1.79 -16.77
CA LYS A 402 -13.20 1.04 -18.03
C LYS A 402 -12.16 -0.06 -17.97
N ILE A 403 -10.96 0.24 -17.43
CA ILE A 403 -9.89 -0.75 -17.23
C ILE A 403 -10.40 -1.89 -16.37
N PHE A 404 -11.03 -1.57 -15.23
CA PHE A 404 -11.59 -2.58 -14.34
C PHE A 404 -12.71 -3.40 -15.00
N LEU A 405 -13.65 -2.78 -15.71
CA LEU A 405 -14.72 -3.50 -16.40
C LEU A 405 -14.20 -4.41 -17.53
N ASN A 406 -13.10 -4.04 -18.18
CA ASN A 406 -12.41 -4.90 -19.15
C ASN A 406 -11.74 -6.09 -18.44
N GLU A 407 -11.05 -5.85 -17.34
CA GLU A 407 -10.46 -6.91 -16.51
C GLU A 407 -11.53 -7.90 -16.02
N VAL A 408 -12.67 -7.41 -15.53
CA VAL A 408 -13.83 -8.25 -15.17
C VAL A 408 -14.26 -9.12 -16.36
N GLY A 409 -14.39 -8.53 -17.55
CA GLY A 409 -14.76 -9.26 -18.76
C GLY A 409 -13.77 -10.35 -19.14
N GLN A 410 -12.47 -10.09 -18.99
CA GLN A 410 -11.42 -11.06 -19.28
C GLN A 410 -11.42 -12.20 -18.25
N VAL A 411 -11.44 -11.87 -16.96
CA VAL A 411 -11.48 -12.88 -15.88
C VAL A 411 -12.68 -13.81 -16.02
N VAL A 412 -13.86 -13.28 -16.38
CA VAL A 412 -15.05 -14.12 -16.61
C VAL A 412 -14.83 -15.14 -17.72
N LYS A 413 -14.16 -14.76 -18.82
CA LYS A 413 -13.82 -15.69 -19.90
C LYS A 413 -12.80 -16.74 -19.44
N ASP A 414 -11.78 -16.31 -18.70
CA ASP A 414 -10.68 -17.17 -18.27
C ASP A 414 -11.15 -18.25 -17.27
N ILE A 415 -12.11 -17.93 -16.40
CA ILE A 415 -12.61 -18.88 -15.40
C ILE A 415 -13.72 -19.80 -15.93
N GLU A 416 -14.40 -19.46 -17.02
CA GLU A 416 -15.59 -20.19 -17.49
C GLU A 416 -15.33 -21.70 -17.66
N PRO A 417 -14.23 -22.16 -18.31
CA PRO A 417 -13.92 -23.59 -18.40
C PRO A 417 -13.74 -24.26 -17.04
N TYR A 418 -13.20 -23.53 -16.05
CA TYR A 418 -12.96 -24.04 -14.70
C TYR A 418 -14.25 -24.14 -13.90
N ILE A 419 -15.24 -23.26 -14.13
CA ILE A 419 -16.58 -23.38 -13.53
C ILE A 419 -17.26 -24.65 -14.02
N TYR A 420 -17.24 -24.89 -15.33
CA TYR A 420 -17.79 -26.13 -15.87
C TYR A 420 -16.95 -27.34 -15.44
N ASN A 421 -15.65 -27.26 -15.23
CA ASN A 421 -14.87 -28.44 -14.85
C ASN A 421 -14.67 -28.62 -13.33
N ASP A 422 -15.37 -27.87 -12.49
CA ASP A 422 -15.27 -27.98 -11.03
C ASP A 422 -16.28 -29.00 -10.45
N PRO A 423 -15.83 -30.18 -9.97
CA PRO A 423 -16.72 -31.16 -9.36
C PRO A 423 -17.26 -30.71 -7.99
N ASN A 424 -16.60 -29.73 -7.35
CA ASN A 424 -16.89 -29.25 -6.00
C ASN A 424 -17.41 -27.80 -6.01
N LEU A 425 -17.96 -27.34 -7.14
CA LEU A 425 -18.48 -26.00 -7.32
C LEU A 425 -19.45 -25.63 -6.18
N ILE A 426 -19.28 -24.44 -5.58
CA ILE A 426 -20.10 -23.94 -4.49
C ILE A 426 -21.09 -22.89 -5.02
N ALA A 427 -22.32 -22.89 -4.53
CA ALA A 427 -23.26 -21.79 -4.63
C ALA A 427 -23.82 -21.42 -3.24
N MET A 428 -24.22 -20.15 -3.09
CA MET A 428 -24.90 -19.65 -1.89
C MET A 428 -26.26 -19.05 -2.28
N THR A 429 -27.33 -19.48 -1.61
CA THR A 429 -28.66 -18.89 -1.79
C THR A 429 -29.04 -18.08 -0.56
N GLN A 430 -29.69 -16.93 -0.78
CA GLN A 430 -29.94 -15.91 0.24
C GLN A 430 -30.76 -16.41 1.44
N ASN A 431 -31.63 -17.41 1.25
CA ASN A 431 -32.54 -17.91 2.30
C ASN A 431 -32.16 -19.29 2.86
N GLN A 432 -31.08 -19.89 2.35
CA GLN A 432 -30.82 -21.33 2.48
C GLN A 432 -29.35 -21.67 2.79
N GLY A 433 -28.41 -20.73 2.63
CA GLY A 433 -27.00 -20.96 2.96
C GLY A 433 -26.22 -21.58 1.80
N PHE A 434 -25.10 -22.23 2.11
CA PHE A 434 -24.15 -22.78 1.13
C PHE A 434 -24.53 -24.20 0.69
N PHE A 435 -24.38 -24.50 -0.60
CA PHE A 435 -24.61 -25.82 -1.19
C PHE A 435 -23.79 -25.98 -2.48
N ALA A 436 -23.81 -27.17 -3.10
CA ALA A 436 -23.15 -27.40 -4.38
C ALA A 436 -23.85 -26.62 -5.50
N GLY A 437 -23.08 -25.91 -6.33
CA GLY A 437 -23.60 -25.05 -7.39
C GLY A 437 -23.78 -25.77 -8.73
N ASP A 438 -24.84 -25.44 -9.46
CA ASP A 438 -24.97 -25.79 -10.87
C ASP A 438 -24.15 -24.80 -11.73
N PRO A 439 -23.31 -25.26 -12.68
CA PRO A 439 -22.46 -24.39 -13.47
C PRO A 439 -23.20 -23.30 -14.25
N GLN A 440 -24.39 -23.59 -14.79
CA GLN A 440 -25.17 -22.60 -15.55
C GLN A 440 -25.71 -21.49 -14.64
N GLU A 441 -26.20 -21.85 -13.45
CA GLU A 441 -26.64 -20.88 -12.44
C GLU A 441 -25.47 -19.99 -11.98
N VAL A 442 -24.30 -20.59 -11.76
CA VAL A 442 -23.08 -19.85 -11.38
C VAL A 442 -22.65 -18.89 -12.49
N MET A 443 -22.62 -19.32 -13.75
CA MET A 443 -22.28 -18.45 -14.87
C MET A 443 -23.30 -17.32 -15.07
N THR A 444 -24.58 -17.59 -14.83
CA THR A 444 -25.62 -16.54 -14.84
C THR A 444 -25.38 -15.52 -13.73
N ALA A 445 -25.07 -15.97 -12.51
CA ALA A 445 -24.75 -15.09 -11.38
C ALA A 445 -23.48 -14.25 -11.63
N ILE A 446 -22.44 -14.84 -12.26
CA ILE A 446 -21.23 -14.13 -12.70
C ILE A 446 -21.56 -13.01 -13.69
N ARG A 447 -22.41 -13.28 -14.69
CA ARG A 447 -22.86 -12.26 -15.65
C ARG A 447 -23.65 -11.15 -14.95
N GLN A 448 -24.53 -11.50 -14.01
CA GLN A 448 -25.27 -10.53 -13.21
C GLN A 448 -24.35 -9.67 -12.33
N LEU A 449 -23.27 -10.24 -11.78
CA LEU A 449 -22.27 -9.47 -11.03
C LEU A 449 -21.68 -8.34 -11.88
N ARG A 450 -21.34 -8.62 -13.14
CA ARG A 450 -20.83 -7.60 -14.06
C ARG A 450 -21.82 -6.46 -14.27
N GLU A 451 -23.10 -6.77 -14.44
CA GLU A 451 -24.14 -5.75 -14.58
C GLU A 451 -24.35 -4.95 -13.29
N ASN A 452 -24.26 -5.61 -12.13
CA ASN A 452 -24.30 -4.92 -10.83
C ASN A 452 -23.14 -3.94 -10.66
N ILE A 453 -21.92 -4.33 -11.06
CA ILE A 453 -20.74 -3.44 -11.04
C ILE A 453 -21.00 -2.20 -11.91
N LYS A 454 -21.46 -2.39 -13.15
CA LYS A 454 -21.79 -1.29 -14.06
C LYS A 454 -22.87 -0.38 -13.47
N LYS A 455 -23.91 -0.94 -12.87
CA LYS A 455 -24.99 -0.19 -12.21
C LYS A 455 -24.43 0.69 -11.09
N VAL A 456 -23.59 0.14 -10.21
CA VAL A 456 -22.95 0.92 -9.14
C VAL A 456 -22.08 2.04 -9.71
N PHE A 457 -21.23 1.76 -10.71
CA PHE A 457 -20.38 2.78 -11.32
C PHE A 457 -21.20 3.91 -11.97
N THR A 458 -22.30 3.57 -12.64
CA THR A 458 -23.24 4.54 -13.22
C THR A 458 -23.89 5.42 -12.14
N GLU A 459 -24.38 4.83 -11.05
CA GLU A 459 -24.99 5.59 -9.96
C GLU A 459 -23.98 6.47 -9.22
N VAL A 460 -22.76 5.99 -8.99
CA VAL A 460 -21.69 6.79 -8.40
C VAL A 460 -21.31 7.94 -9.32
N ARG A 461 -21.16 7.70 -10.63
CA ARG A 461 -20.89 8.75 -11.62
C ARG A 461 -22.01 9.81 -11.63
N LYS A 462 -23.28 9.38 -11.62
CA LYS A 462 -24.45 10.26 -11.53
C LYS A 462 -24.47 11.08 -10.24
N GLY A 463 -24.08 10.46 -9.13
CA GLY A 463 -24.05 11.07 -7.81
C GLY A 463 -22.88 12.02 -7.58
N TYR A 464 -21.71 11.79 -8.17
CA TYR A 464 -20.50 12.54 -7.86
C TYR A 464 -19.96 13.40 -9.01
N LEU A 465 -20.35 13.13 -10.26
CA LEU A 465 -19.76 13.78 -11.44
C LEU A 465 -20.81 14.45 -12.32
N SER A 466 -21.98 13.84 -12.50
CA SER A 466 -23.08 14.43 -13.28
C SER A 466 -23.73 15.62 -12.55
N LYS A 467 -24.36 16.51 -13.33
CA LYS A 467 -25.09 17.67 -12.80
C LYS A 467 -26.28 17.20 -11.95
N ASN A 468 -26.20 17.43 -10.64
CA ASN A 468 -27.22 17.01 -9.66
C ASN A 468 -27.53 18.06 -8.58
N GLY A 469 -27.31 19.33 -8.92
CA GLY A 469 -27.57 20.51 -8.08
C GLY A 469 -26.99 21.76 -8.74
N ASN A 470 -27.22 22.91 -8.14
CA ASN A 470 -26.84 24.22 -8.66
C ASN A 470 -25.83 24.90 -7.72
N VAL A 471 -25.08 25.84 -8.29
CA VAL A 471 -24.38 26.88 -7.52
C VAL A 471 -25.15 28.16 -7.76
N SER A 472 -25.59 28.80 -6.68
CA SER A 472 -26.29 30.07 -6.74
C SER A 472 -25.50 31.13 -5.98
N TYR A 473 -25.60 32.38 -6.41
CA TYR A 473 -24.90 33.49 -5.77
C TYR A 473 -25.79 34.72 -5.62
N PHE A 474 -25.44 35.54 -4.63
CA PHE A 474 -26.07 36.84 -4.36
C PHE A 474 -25.05 37.80 -3.74
N GLU A 475 -24.94 39.02 -4.26
CA GLU A 475 -24.04 40.04 -3.73
C GLU A 475 -24.68 40.78 -2.54
N SER A 476 -24.65 40.14 -1.37
CA SER A 476 -25.25 40.66 -0.12
C SER A 476 -24.70 42.01 0.35
N LYS A 477 -23.46 42.35 -0.02
CA LYS A 477 -22.90 43.70 0.09
C LYS A 477 -22.05 43.96 -1.16
N PRO A 478 -22.40 44.97 -1.98
CA PRO A 478 -21.67 45.28 -3.20
C PRO A 478 -20.16 45.35 -2.99
N ASN A 479 -19.40 44.65 -3.84
CA ASN A 479 -17.93 44.59 -3.86
C ASN A 479 -17.26 44.04 -2.58
N LYS A 480 -18.03 43.53 -1.62
CA LYS A 480 -17.51 43.13 -0.30
C LYS A 480 -17.91 41.74 0.13
N VAL A 481 -19.14 41.30 -0.13
CA VAL A 481 -19.65 40.01 0.34
C VAL A 481 -20.47 39.33 -0.74
N LEU A 482 -19.91 38.26 -1.29
CA LEU A 482 -20.58 37.37 -2.23
C LEU A 482 -21.10 36.14 -1.46
N SER A 483 -22.41 36.02 -1.33
CA SER A 483 -23.06 34.83 -0.77
C SER A 483 -23.12 33.72 -1.82
N ILE A 484 -22.81 32.48 -1.43
CA ILE A 484 -22.77 31.31 -2.30
C ILE A 484 -23.58 30.18 -1.67
N LEU A 485 -24.50 29.61 -2.45
CA LEU A 485 -25.31 28.45 -2.10
C LEU A 485 -24.94 27.29 -3.01
N ILE A 486 -24.57 26.13 -2.45
CA ILE A 486 -24.24 24.92 -3.22
C ILE A 486 -25.23 23.82 -2.87
N THR A 487 -25.89 23.27 -3.88
CA THR A 487 -26.78 22.10 -3.77
C THR A 487 -26.24 20.90 -4.56
N GLY A 488 -26.77 19.71 -4.29
CA GLY A 488 -26.28 18.45 -4.87
C GLY A 488 -25.09 17.87 -4.12
N ARG A 489 -24.29 17.03 -4.77
CA ARG A 489 -23.20 16.25 -4.14
C ARG A 489 -21.79 16.61 -4.61
N ARG A 490 -21.64 17.48 -5.60
CA ARG A 490 -20.32 17.84 -6.13
C ARG A 490 -19.72 19.05 -5.38
N PRO A 491 -18.47 19.02 -4.93
CA PRO A 491 -17.82 20.23 -4.43
C PRO A 491 -17.61 21.24 -5.55
N VAL A 492 -17.42 22.50 -5.17
CA VAL A 492 -16.88 23.54 -6.05
C VAL A 492 -15.39 23.61 -5.78
N TYR A 493 -14.57 23.35 -6.80
CA TYR A 493 -13.12 23.39 -6.71
C TYR A 493 -12.57 24.78 -6.98
N LYS A 494 -13.22 25.51 -7.90
CA LYS A 494 -12.86 26.88 -8.27
C LYS A 494 -14.09 27.73 -8.49
N LEU A 495 -14.00 29.00 -8.11
CA LEU A 495 -14.92 30.05 -8.53
C LEU A 495 -14.21 30.99 -9.46
N SER A 496 -14.87 31.42 -10.52
CA SER A 496 -14.45 32.50 -11.42
C SER A 496 -15.46 33.63 -11.26
N ILE A 497 -14.98 34.82 -10.88
CA ILE A 497 -15.82 35.97 -10.53
C ILE A 497 -15.39 37.13 -11.43
N ASN A 498 -16.27 37.52 -12.36
CA ASN A 498 -15.98 38.53 -13.37
C ASN A 498 -16.59 39.88 -12.98
N TYR A 499 -15.77 40.93 -12.98
CA TYR A 499 -16.18 42.32 -12.76
C TYR A 499 -16.12 43.13 -14.06
N LEU A 500 -16.71 44.32 -14.07
CA LEU A 500 -16.74 45.21 -15.24
C LEU A 500 -15.38 45.88 -15.51
N ALA A 501 -14.71 46.34 -14.46
CA ALA A 501 -13.43 47.07 -14.54
C ALA A 501 -12.27 46.27 -13.91
N PRO A 502 -11.02 46.49 -14.37
CA PRO A 502 -9.85 45.77 -13.85
C PRO A 502 -9.50 46.17 -12.41
N PHE A 503 -8.80 45.28 -11.70
CA PHE A 503 -8.37 45.52 -10.32
C PHE A 503 -7.08 46.33 -10.25
N GLN A 504 -7.03 47.31 -9.35
CA GLN A 504 -5.83 48.11 -9.07
C GLN A 504 -5.04 47.56 -7.88
N ASP A 505 -5.73 47.03 -6.87
CA ASP A 505 -5.13 46.43 -5.69
C ASP A 505 -5.01 44.91 -5.81
N THR A 506 -4.19 44.30 -4.94
CA THR A 506 -4.22 42.85 -4.73
C THR A 506 -5.52 42.46 -4.04
N VAL A 507 -6.28 41.59 -4.68
CA VAL A 507 -7.51 41.03 -4.13
C VAL A 507 -7.15 39.97 -3.10
N SER A 508 -7.75 40.08 -1.92
CA SER A 508 -7.67 39.05 -0.87
C SER A 508 -9.07 38.60 -0.50
N ALA A 509 -9.17 37.37 0.03
CA ALA A 509 -10.46 36.78 0.36
C ALA A 509 -10.42 36.03 1.70
N LYS A 510 -11.56 36.09 2.40
CA LYS A 510 -11.88 35.17 3.49
C LYS A 510 -13.18 34.46 3.17
N ILE A 511 -13.32 33.22 3.62
CA ILE A 511 -14.63 32.56 3.66
C ILE A 511 -15.19 32.67 5.06
N ARG A 512 -16.44 33.13 5.14
CA ARG A 512 -17.26 33.06 6.33
C ARG A 512 -18.32 31.97 6.17
N TYR A 513 -18.50 31.18 7.22
CA TYR A 513 -19.54 30.16 7.32
C TYR A 513 -20.05 30.06 8.75
N TRP A 514 -21.13 29.29 8.96
CA TRP A 514 -21.72 29.06 10.26
C TRP A 514 -21.64 27.58 10.62
N ARG A 515 -21.21 27.27 11.83
CA ARG A 515 -21.23 25.91 12.39
C ARG A 515 -21.93 25.95 13.73
N ASN A 516 -22.97 25.15 13.92
CA ASN A 516 -23.84 25.19 15.11
C ASN A 516 -24.32 26.61 15.46
N GLY A 517 -24.66 27.42 14.44
CA GLY A 517 -25.05 28.82 14.61
C GLY A 517 -23.89 29.78 14.90
N GLN A 518 -22.68 29.30 15.20
CA GLN A 518 -21.51 30.14 15.42
C GLN A 518 -20.85 30.54 14.11
N LYS A 519 -20.53 31.82 13.97
CA LYS A 519 -19.80 32.39 12.83
C LYS A 519 -18.32 31.96 12.89
N LYS A 520 -17.79 31.47 11.77
CA LYS A 520 -16.37 31.16 11.56
C LYS A 520 -15.88 31.89 10.32
N GLU A 521 -14.64 32.39 10.36
CA GLU A 521 -13.98 33.03 9.21
C GLU A 521 -12.61 32.37 8.99
N VAL A 522 -12.29 32.05 7.74
CA VAL A 522 -11.03 31.41 7.36
C VAL A 522 -10.39 32.23 6.24
N ASP A 523 -9.12 32.57 6.41
CA ASP A 523 -8.33 33.24 5.39
C ASP A 523 -7.98 32.25 4.27
N ILE A 524 -8.34 32.63 3.05
CA ILE A 524 -8.08 31.86 1.82
C ILE A 524 -7.40 32.75 0.76
N SER A 525 -6.75 33.82 1.18
CA SER A 525 -6.15 34.80 0.25
C SER A 525 -5.08 34.16 -0.65
N GLY A 526 -4.39 33.11 -0.19
CA GLY A 526 -3.45 32.33 -1.00
C GLY A 526 -4.13 31.46 -2.07
N ALA A 527 -5.44 31.24 -1.99
CA ALA A 527 -6.24 30.56 -3.01
C ALA A 527 -6.74 31.51 -4.11
N VAL A 528 -6.49 32.83 -3.97
CA VAL A 528 -7.00 33.87 -4.87
C VAL A 528 -5.95 34.21 -5.92
N SER A 529 -6.34 34.21 -7.19
CA SER A 529 -5.55 34.77 -8.29
C SER A 529 -6.41 35.77 -9.07
N GLN A 530 -5.82 36.88 -9.49
CA GLN A 530 -6.50 37.91 -10.28
C GLN A 530 -5.87 38.06 -11.66
N ASN A 531 -6.69 38.29 -12.68
CA ASN A 531 -6.24 38.60 -14.03
C ASN A 531 -7.20 39.59 -14.69
N GLY A 532 -6.75 40.83 -14.92
CA GLY A 532 -7.57 41.90 -15.50
C GLY A 532 -8.82 42.16 -14.66
N THR A 533 -9.97 41.73 -15.17
CA THR A 533 -11.30 41.89 -14.55
C THR A 533 -11.81 40.62 -13.84
N ASN A 534 -11.05 39.52 -13.88
CA ASN A 534 -11.42 38.22 -13.33
C ASN A 534 -10.68 37.91 -12.02
N ILE A 535 -11.42 37.43 -11.01
CA ILE A 535 -10.87 36.79 -9.81
C ILE A 535 -11.17 35.30 -9.88
N GLN A 536 -10.15 34.47 -9.75
CA GLN A 536 -10.32 33.04 -9.49
C GLN A 536 -10.03 32.72 -8.04
N VAL A 537 -10.92 31.94 -7.41
CA VAL A 537 -10.75 31.44 -6.05
C VAL A 537 -10.66 29.92 -6.11
N SER A 538 -9.46 29.37 -5.94
CA SER A 538 -9.17 27.94 -6.06
C SER A 538 -9.31 27.21 -4.71
N THR A 539 -10.47 27.33 -4.10
CA THR A 539 -10.76 26.71 -2.81
C THR A 539 -11.90 25.69 -2.90
N ASN A 540 -11.75 24.57 -2.20
CA ASN A 540 -12.73 23.49 -2.23
C ASN A 540 -13.92 23.76 -1.29
N LEU A 541 -15.02 24.25 -1.84
CA LEU A 541 -16.29 24.39 -1.14
C LEU A 541 -17.06 23.07 -1.19
N LEU A 542 -17.28 22.48 -0.02
CA LEU A 542 -17.99 21.21 0.10
C LEU A 542 -19.50 21.40 -0.02
N PRO A 543 -20.21 20.48 -0.69
CA PRO A 543 -21.65 20.34 -0.55
C PRO A 543 -21.95 19.60 0.77
N GLN A 544 -23.14 19.76 1.35
CA GLN A 544 -23.46 19.09 2.61
C GLN A 544 -23.67 17.61 2.33
N SER A 545 -22.95 16.75 3.06
CA SER A 545 -23.23 15.32 3.14
C SER A 545 -24.22 15.11 4.29
N SER A 546 -25.43 14.65 4.01
CA SER A 546 -26.39 14.30 5.06
C SER A 546 -26.10 12.91 5.61
N ASN A 547 -26.09 12.79 6.94
CA ASN A 547 -26.13 11.50 7.61
C ASN A 547 -27.55 11.06 7.98
N VAL A 548 -28.56 11.92 7.85
CA VAL A 548 -29.96 11.59 8.12
C VAL A 548 -30.79 12.60 7.33
N THR A 549 -31.64 12.14 6.41
CA THR A 549 -32.69 12.91 5.68
C THR A 549 -32.24 14.14 4.86
N GLY A 550 -32.02 13.94 3.54
CA GLY A 550 -32.03 15.00 2.51
C GLY A 550 -30.71 15.77 2.29
N ASN A 551 -30.35 16.04 1.03
CA ASN A 551 -29.23 16.93 0.69
C ASN A 551 -29.62 18.37 1.08
N GLN A 552 -29.16 18.85 2.24
CA GLN A 552 -29.34 20.25 2.63
C GLN A 552 -28.35 21.14 1.87
N PRO A 553 -28.77 22.30 1.34
CA PRO A 553 -27.87 23.27 0.71
C PRO A 553 -26.77 23.76 1.67
N THR A 554 -25.56 23.96 1.16
CA THR A 554 -24.47 24.62 1.92
C THR A 554 -24.36 26.09 1.58
N TYR A 555 -24.02 26.88 2.60
CA TYR A 555 -23.96 28.32 2.51
C TYR A 555 -22.59 28.85 2.94
N TYR A 556 -22.02 29.72 2.11
CA TYR A 556 -20.75 30.40 2.34
C TYR A 556 -20.88 31.89 2.01
N GLU A 557 -20.15 32.73 2.71
CA GLU A 557 -19.94 34.13 2.34
C GLU A 557 -18.46 34.32 1.98
N LEU A 558 -18.18 34.73 0.75
CA LEU A 558 -16.85 35.14 0.31
C LEU A 558 -16.68 36.63 0.60
N LEU A 559 -15.81 36.95 1.55
CA LEU A 559 -15.47 38.31 1.97
C LEU A 559 -14.30 38.80 1.12
N LEU A 560 -14.57 39.71 0.19
CA LEU A 560 -13.59 40.22 -0.77
C LEU A 560 -13.02 41.57 -0.29
N LYS A 561 -11.72 41.76 -0.50
CA LYS A 561 -11.00 43.03 -0.30
C LYS A 561 -10.17 43.33 -1.55
N GLY A 562 -9.92 44.61 -1.82
CA GLY A 562 -9.17 45.06 -3.01
C GLY A 562 -10.03 45.22 -4.26
N ILE A 563 -11.37 45.15 -4.14
CA ILE A 563 -12.29 45.42 -5.25
C ILE A 563 -12.67 46.91 -5.23
N PRO A 564 -12.45 47.66 -6.34
CA PRO A 564 -12.78 49.08 -6.41
C PRO A 564 -14.27 49.36 -6.09
N ARG A 565 -14.54 50.46 -5.39
CA ARG A 565 -15.93 50.88 -5.11
C ARG A 565 -16.66 51.17 -6.42
N GLY A 566 -17.88 50.65 -6.56
CA GLY A 566 -18.70 50.87 -7.75
C GLY A 566 -18.39 49.95 -8.95
N ASN A 567 -17.41 49.04 -8.83
CA ASN A 567 -17.12 48.07 -9.87
C ASN A 567 -18.25 47.02 -9.95
N LYS A 568 -18.94 46.90 -11.09
CA LYS A 568 -20.11 46.02 -11.20
C LYS A 568 -19.71 44.55 -11.34
N LEU A 569 -20.26 43.67 -10.50
CA LEU A 569 -20.18 42.21 -10.69
C LEU A 569 -20.99 41.82 -11.94
N ILE A 570 -20.35 41.15 -12.90
CA ILE A 570 -20.96 40.72 -14.16
C ILE A 570 -21.51 39.31 -14.04
N GLU A 571 -20.67 38.37 -13.58
CA GLU A 571 -21.06 36.98 -13.44
C GLU A 571 -20.17 36.21 -12.46
N VAL A 572 -20.69 35.05 -12.05
CA VAL A 572 -19.96 34.04 -11.27
C VAL A 572 -20.11 32.70 -11.96
N GLN A 573 -19.01 31.98 -12.08
CA GLN A 573 -18.95 30.63 -12.59
C GLN A 573 -18.27 29.71 -11.59
N ALA A 574 -18.63 28.43 -11.59
CA ALA A 574 -18.10 27.43 -10.68
C ALA A 574 -17.58 26.21 -11.43
N ASP A 575 -16.35 25.78 -11.13
CA ASP A 575 -15.82 24.50 -11.56
C ASP A 575 -16.12 23.44 -10.50
N ARG A 576 -16.93 22.43 -10.86
CA ARG A 576 -17.28 21.30 -9.99
C ARG A 576 -16.61 19.98 -10.40
N GLY A 577 -15.46 20.07 -11.10
CA GLY A 577 -14.59 18.94 -11.42
C GLY A 577 -15.01 18.15 -12.66
N GLY A 578 -15.70 18.80 -13.61
CA GLY A 578 -16.20 18.23 -14.87
C GLY A 578 -15.60 18.89 -16.11
N ASN A 579 -16.44 19.18 -17.12
CA ASN A 579 -16.07 19.79 -18.41
C ASN A 579 -15.85 21.33 -18.33
N GLY A 580 -15.17 21.81 -17.30
CA GLY A 580 -14.90 23.25 -17.10
C GLY A 580 -15.93 23.97 -16.23
N PHE A 581 -16.00 25.30 -16.39
CA PHE A 581 -16.82 26.19 -15.57
C PHE A 581 -18.31 26.11 -15.94
N GLU A 582 -19.16 26.03 -14.91
CA GLU A 582 -20.62 26.09 -15.02
C GLU A 582 -21.10 27.49 -14.58
N GLN A 583 -22.08 28.07 -15.29
CA GLN A 583 -22.69 29.34 -14.87
C GLN A 583 -23.39 29.18 -13.52
N ALA A 584 -23.05 30.02 -12.54
CA ALA A 584 -23.77 30.08 -11.28
C ALA A 584 -25.06 30.90 -11.45
N GLN A 585 -26.12 30.53 -10.74
CA GLN A 585 -27.42 31.19 -10.83
C GLN A 585 -27.46 32.41 -9.91
N HIS A 586 -27.63 33.61 -10.48
CA HIS A 586 -27.91 34.80 -9.70
C HIS A 586 -29.33 34.72 -9.12
N ILE A 587 -29.47 34.93 -7.82
CA ILE A 587 -30.78 34.92 -7.13
C ILE A 587 -30.91 36.14 -6.23
N GLY A 588 -32.14 36.61 -6.00
CA GLY A 588 -32.40 37.87 -5.29
C GLY A 588 -32.06 37.87 -3.79
N GLU A 589 -32.05 36.69 -3.15
CA GLU A 589 -31.63 36.52 -1.76
C GLU A 589 -31.20 35.07 -1.52
N ILE A 590 -30.21 34.84 -0.65
CA ILE A 590 -29.85 33.50 -0.16
C ILE A 590 -30.09 33.43 1.35
N LYS A 591 -31.03 32.56 1.77
CA LYS A 591 -31.23 32.26 3.19
C LYS A 591 -30.01 31.54 3.75
N ARG A 592 -29.36 32.15 4.75
CA ARG A 592 -28.23 31.59 5.49
C ARG A 592 -28.54 30.18 6.03
N ARG A 593 -27.55 29.29 5.94
CA ARG A 593 -27.58 27.93 6.52
C ARG A 593 -26.33 27.70 7.39
N SER A 594 -26.46 26.81 8.37
CA SER A 594 -25.36 26.41 9.25
C SER A 594 -24.99 24.95 9.01
N PHE A 595 -23.70 24.66 8.99
CA PHE A 595 -23.20 23.31 9.18
C PHE A 595 -23.56 22.85 10.59
N MET A 596 -23.96 21.58 10.72
CA MET A 596 -24.24 20.97 12.01
C MET A 596 -22.94 20.37 12.58
N THR A 597 -22.62 19.14 12.19
CA THR A 597 -21.53 18.36 12.80
C THR A 597 -20.19 18.44 12.06
N MET A 598 -20.13 19.14 10.92
CA MET A 598 -18.94 19.14 10.06
C MET A 598 -17.82 20.03 10.60
N ASN A 599 -16.63 19.46 10.73
CA ASN A 599 -15.38 20.14 11.09
C ASN A 599 -14.48 20.30 9.86
N ASN A 600 -13.46 21.17 9.94
CA ASN A 600 -12.56 21.48 8.82
C ASN A 600 -13.30 21.82 7.53
N VAL A 601 -14.37 22.61 7.63
CA VAL A 601 -15.26 22.95 6.50
C VAL A 601 -14.46 23.55 5.34
N ILE A 602 -13.58 24.52 5.66
CA ILE A 602 -12.67 25.17 4.71
C ILE A 602 -11.23 24.82 5.10
N ASN A 603 -10.40 24.50 4.10
CA ASN A 603 -8.96 24.42 4.28
C ASN A 603 -8.40 25.85 4.31
N PRO A 604 -7.69 26.26 5.37
CA PRO A 604 -7.00 27.54 5.37
C PRO A 604 -5.95 27.58 4.27
N GLU A 605 -5.97 28.66 3.49
CA GLU A 605 -4.97 28.94 2.46
C GLU A 605 -4.58 30.41 2.59
N PRO A 606 -3.99 30.82 3.73
CA PRO A 606 -3.53 32.20 3.89
C PRO A 606 -2.41 32.48 2.89
N LEU A 607 -2.19 33.76 2.55
CA LEU A 607 -0.97 34.15 1.83
C LEU A 607 0.24 33.79 2.70
N PRO A 608 1.09 32.84 2.28
CA PRO A 608 2.17 32.37 3.13
C PRO A 608 3.20 33.49 3.30
N LYS A 609 3.57 33.76 4.56
CA LYS A 609 4.71 34.62 4.87
C LYS A 609 5.88 33.74 5.33
N PRO A 610 7.04 33.79 4.66
CA PRO A 610 8.20 33.05 5.12
C PRO A 610 8.68 33.61 6.46
N ILE A 611 9.15 32.72 7.33
CA ILE A 611 9.92 33.08 8.52
C ILE A 611 11.36 33.30 8.05
N ILE A 612 11.97 34.41 8.46
CA ILE A 612 13.35 34.74 8.10
C ILE A 612 14.19 34.73 9.38
N TRP A 613 15.26 33.96 9.38
CA TRP A 613 16.26 33.92 10.45
C TRP A 613 17.57 34.55 9.97
N SER A 614 18.18 35.35 10.84
CA SER A 614 19.48 35.98 10.66
C SER A 614 20.18 36.16 12.00
N GLY A 615 21.52 36.27 11.99
CA GLY A 615 22.30 36.50 13.20
C GLY A 615 22.44 35.24 14.06
N VAL A 616 22.18 35.36 15.37
CA VAL A 616 22.22 34.24 16.32
C VAL A 616 20.79 33.85 16.69
N VAL A 617 20.45 32.57 16.52
CA VAL A 617 19.14 32.00 16.89
C VAL A 617 19.35 30.88 17.90
N GLU A 618 18.68 30.93 19.04
CA GLU A 618 18.78 29.89 20.07
C GLU A 618 17.52 29.00 20.08
N ILE A 619 17.72 27.68 20.12
CA ILE A 619 16.65 26.69 20.25
C ILE A 619 16.89 25.88 21.52
N SER A 620 15.93 25.93 22.46
CA SER A 620 16.04 25.31 23.77
C SER A 620 15.25 24.01 23.94
N SER A 621 14.36 23.69 23.01
CA SER A 621 13.45 22.53 23.07
C SER A 621 13.08 22.08 21.66
N VAL A 622 12.24 21.05 21.53
CA VAL A 622 11.63 20.69 20.25
C VAL A 622 10.71 21.83 19.78
N GLN A 623 10.90 22.31 18.56
CA GLN A 623 10.08 23.33 17.91
C GLN A 623 9.56 22.81 16.57
N GLU A 624 8.27 23.02 16.30
CA GLU A 624 7.67 22.72 14.99
C GLU A 624 7.36 24.01 14.22
N VAL A 625 7.80 24.08 12.97
CA VAL A 625 7.59 25.22 12.09
C VAL A 625 6.73 24.80 10.90
N ASN A 626 5.58 25.48 10.76
CA ASN A 626 4.55 25.22 9.75
C ASN A 626 4.54 26.26 8.61
N SER A 627 5.61 27.06 8.50
CA SER A 627 5.82 28.07 7.47
C SER A 627 7.17 27.83 6.78
N GLU A 628 7.31 28.33 5.55
CA GLU A 628 8.61 28.34 4.88
C GLU A 628 9.65 29.06 5.76
N LEU A 629 10.84 28.49 5.89
CA LEU A 629 11.93 29.04 6.69
C LEU A 629 13.10 29.40 5.78
N ILE A 630 13.49 30.68 5.81
CA ILE A 630 14.66 31.20 5.11
C ILE A 630 15.71 31.56 6.16
N ILE A 631 16.88 30.92 6.10
CA ILE A 631 18.01 31.21 6.97
C ILE A 631 19.06 31.97 6.15
N LYS A 632 19.37 33.20 6.55
CA LYS A 632 20.30 34.07 5.83
C LYS A 632 21.77 33.61 6.02
N PRO A 633 22.67 33.90 5.05
CA PRO A 633 24.10 33.62 5.19
C PRO A 633 24.70 34.16 6.49
N GLY A 634 25.61 33.39 7.09
CA GLY A 634 26.32 33.74 8.33
C GLY A 634 25.52 33.51 9.62
N THR A 635 24.28 33.03 9.53
CA THR A 635 23.44 32.73 10.70
C THR A 635 24.00 31.57 11.51
N THR A 636 23.99 31.71 12.84
CA THR A 636 24.38 30.65 13.78
C THR A 636 23.17 30.25 14.62
N ILE A 637 22.76 29.00 14.49
CA ILE A 637 21.70 28.36 15.26
C ILE A 637 22.37 27.59 16.40
N LEU A 638 22.14 28.03 17.64
CA LEU A 638 22.64 27.42 18.87
C LEU A 638 21.57 26.51 19.46
N LEU A 639 21.87 25.22 19.58
CA LEU A 639 20.95 24.19 20.06
C LEU A 639 21.37 23.63 21.42
N LYS A 640 20.47 23.71 22.41
CA LYS A 640 20.64 23.08 23.74
C LYS A 640 20.48 21.55 23.69
N PRO A 641 20.86 20.81 24.74
CA PRO A 641 20.62 19.37 24.82
C PRO A 641 19.19 18.97 24.44
N GLY A 642 19.04 18.00 23.53
CA GLY A 642 17.75 17.52 23.03
C GLY A 642 16.92 18.51 22.18
N ALA A 643 17.38 19.74 21.99
CA ALA A 643 16.69 20.73 21.17
C ALA A 643 16.61 20.26 19.71
N SER A 644 15.42 20.40 19.11
CA SER A 644 15.14 19.90 17.75
C SER A 644 14.26 20.89 16.99
N LEU A 645 14.38 20.89 15.67
CA LEU A 645 13.56 21.72 14.79
C LEU A 645 12.90 20.84 13.73
N ILE A 646 11.56 20.77 13.73
CA ILE A 646 10.78 20.02 12.74
C ILE A 646 10.11 21.00 11.78
N LEU A 647 10.46 20.90 10.50
CA LEU A 647 10.01 21.77 9.43
C LEU A 647 9.03 21.03 8.54
N HIS A 648 7.77 21.49 8.52
CA HIS A 648 6.70 20.94 7.67
C HIS A 648 6.61 21.63 6.30
N LYS A 649 7.40 22.69 6.11
CA LYS A 649 7.48 23.51 4.89
C LYS A 649 8.93 23.65 4.45
N ARG A 650 9.15 24.27 3.29
CA ARG A 650 10.47 24.42 2.67
C ARG A 650 11.46 25.12 3.59
N LEU A 651 12.68 24.61 3.58
CA LEU A 651 13.86 25.23 4.16
C LEU A 651 14.75 25.78 3.04
N PHE A 652 15.08 27.06 3.12
CA PHE A 652 16.13 27.69 2.32
C PHE A 652 17.24 28.15 3.27
N ALA A 653 18.27 27.32 3.42
CA ALA A 653 19.47 27.61 4.19
C ALA A 653 20.65 27.73 3.22
N GLU A 654 20.78 28.88 2.59
CA GLU A 654 21.77 29.11 1.53
C GLU A 654 22.87 30.03 2.06
N GLY A 655 23.87 29.45 2.72
CA GLY A 655 25.10 30.15 3.11
C GLY A 655 26.03 30.38 1.92
N THR A 656 27.20 30.95 2.20
CA THR A 656 28.31 31.09 1.23
C THR A 656 29.61 30.55 1.85
N PRO A 657 30.69 30.33 1.07
CA PRO A 657 31.99 29.92 1.63
C PRO A 657 32.47 30.86 2.76
N GLU A 658 32.25 32.18 2.60
CA GLU A 658 32.69 33.21 3.55
C GLU A 658 31.73 33.35 4.73
N LYS A 659 30.44 33.04 4.51
CA LYS A 659 29.36 33.20 5.50
C LYS A 659 28.53 31.91 5.59
N PRO A 660 29.12 30.81 6.08
CA PRO A 660 28.40 29.56 6.24
C PRO A 660 27.32 29.69 7.33
N ILE A 661 26.26 28.90 7.19
CA ILE A 661 25.21 28.75 8.21
C ILE A 661 25.65 27.64 9.18
N ARG A 662 25.51 27.85 10.49
CA ARG A 662 26.04 26.93 11.52
C ARG A 662 24.93 26.42 12.42
N PHE A 663 24.79 25.10 12.54
CA PHE A 663 23.89 24.41 13.48
C PHE A 663 24.73 23.75 14.56
N PHE A 664 24.99 24.48 15.64
CA PHE A 664 26.01 24.13 16.64
C PHE A 664 25.40 23.93 18.04
N PRO A 665 26.09 23.18 18.92
CA PRO A 665 25.72 23.10 20.33
C PRO A 665 25.79 24.50 20.98
N ALA A 666 24.85 24.79 21.88
CA ALA A 666 24.83 26.06 22.61
C ALA A 666 25.99 26.17 23.62
N GLY A 667 26.41 25.05 24.21
CA GLY A 667 27.56 24.94 25.12
C GLY A 667 28.72 24.12 24.55
N LYS A 668 29.95 24.40 25.02
CA LYS A 668 31.18 23.70 24.56
C LYS A 668 31.25 22.22 24.98
N SER A 669 30.62 21.86 26.09
CA SER A 669 30.63 20.52 26.69
C SER A 669 29.23 20.17 27.18
N GLN A 670 28.30 20.04 26.24
CA GLN A 670 26.91 19.65 26.51
C GLN A 670 26.61 18.29 25.91
N GLU A 671 25.55 17.66 26.42
CA GLU A 671 24.88 16.55 25.74
C GLU A 671 24.42 16.96 24.33
N PRO A 672 24.35 16.00 23.37
CA PRO A 672 24.01 16.32 22.00
C PRO A 672 22.64 17.02 21.90
N TRP A 673 22.53 17.95 20.95
CA TRP A 673 21.21 18.42 20.52
C TRP A 673 20.53 17.33 19.68
N GLY A 674 19.22 17.47 19.47
CA GLY A 674 18.42 16.44 18.81
C GLY A 674 18.57 16.45 17.29
N ALA A 675 17.50 16.82 16.59
CA ALA A 675 17.42 16.72 15.13
C ALA A 675 16.91 18.01 14.46
N ILE A 676 17.43 18.29 13.26
CA ILE A 676 16.83 19.18 12.28
C ILE A 676 16.10 18.30 11.26
N VAL A 677 14.77 18.40 11.21
CA VAL A 677 13.92 17.47 10.47
C VAL A 677 13.18 18.20 9.36
N LEU A 678 13.28 17.72 8.13
CA LEU A 678 12.35 18.05 7.05
C LEU A 678 11.25 16.97 6.99
N LYS A 679 9.99 17.35 7.19
CA LYS A 679 8.87 16.40 7.30
C LYS A 679 7.76 16.69 6.30
N GLY A 680 7.47 15.68 5.49
CA GLY A 680 6.33 15.64 4.57
C GLY A 680 6.48 16.51 3.34
N ARG A 681 5.55 16.31 2.40
CA ARG A 681 5.60 16.93 1.06
C ARG A 681 5.59 18.46 1.03
N GLY A 682 5.19 19.11 2.13
CA GLY A 682 5.29 20.57 2.25
C GLY A 682 6.73 21.09 2.26
N ALA A 683 7.71 20.26 2.65
CA ALA A 683 9.12 20.57 2.67
C ALA A 683 9.85 20.24 1.35
N ASN A 684 9.13 19.80 0.31
CA ASN A 684 9.72 19.46 -0.99
C ASN A 684 10.53 20.62 -1.57
N ASN A 685 11.64 20.31 -2.25
CA ASN A 685 12.56 21.26 -2.86
C ASN A 685 13.29 22.17 -1.86
N SER A 686 13.46 21.71 -0.62
CA SER A 686 14.33 22.40 0.35
C SER A 686 15.79 22.41 -0.12
N VAL A 687 16.51 23.48 0.20
CA VAL A 687 17.89 23.72 -0.24
C VAL A 687 18.75 24.08 0.96
N LEU A 688 19.87 23.38 1.07
CA LEU A 688 20.92 23.62 2.04
C LEU A 688 22.24 23.78 1.28
N SER A 689 22.88 24.94 1.41
CA SER A 689 24.17 25.24 0.79
C SER A 689 25.09 25.86 1.84
N TYR A 690 26.35 25.42 1.91
CA TYR A 690 27.33 25.95 2.89
C TYR A 690 26.81 25.92 4.34
N CYS A 691 26.25 24.78 4.73
CA CYS A 691 25.72 24.53 6.07
C CYS A 691 26.64 23.61 6.87
N ASN A 692 26.92 23.97 8.12
CA ASN A 692 27.76 23.20 9.04
C ASN A 692 26.92 22.68 10.21
N PHE A 693 26.68 21.38 10.24
CA PHE A 693 26.02 20.67 11.33
C PHE A 693 27.06 19.99 12.22
N LYS A 694 26.99 20.26 13.53
CA LYS A 694 27.95 19.69 14.49
C LYS A 694 27.30 19.30 15.80
N GLY A 695 27.58 18.09 16.28
CA GLY A 695 27.27 17.68 17.66
C GLY A 695 25.80 17.37 17.94
N GLY A 696 24.99 17.15 16.89
CA GLY A 696 23.61 16.67 17.04
C GLY A 696 23.56 15.14 17.08
N SER A 697 22.36 14.58 17.20
CA SER A 697 22.20 13.13 17.14
C SER A 697 20.87 12.69 16.53
N GLY A 698 19.74 12.97 17.18
CA GLY A 698 18.43 12.48 16.75
C GLY A 698 17.35 12.82 17.76
N LEU A 699 16.10 12.47 17.44
CA LEU A 699 14.94 12.70 18.29
C LEU A 699 14.03 11.48 18.25
N LYS A 700 13.83 10.83 19.39
CA LYS A 700 12.96 9.66 19.53
C LYS A 700 11.85 9.94 20.54
N ASP A 701 10.63 9.56 20.20
CA ASP A 701 9.44 9.63 21.04
C ASP A 701 8.65 8.31 20.89
N ASP A 702 7.53 8.20 21.57
CA ASP A 702 6.65 7.02 21.60
C ASP A 702 6.01 6.67 20.25
N LEU A 703 5.93 7.65 19.36
CA LEU A 703 5.20 7.54 18.09
C LEU A 703 6.12 7.65 16.87
N PHE A 704 7.34 8.16 17.03
CA PHE A 704 8.22 8.41 15.89
C PHE A 704 9.68 8.40 16.33
N GLU A 705 10.56 8.23 15.35
CA GLU A 705 12.00 8.26 15.53
C GLU A 705 12.61 9.03 14.37
N TYR A 706 13.49 9.96 14.70
CA TYR A 706 14.42 10.63 13.82
C TYR A 706 15.82 10.20 14.27
N SER A 707 16.39 9.22 13.59
CA SER A 707 17.65 8.57 13.97
C SER A 707 18.90 9.42 13.68
N ALA A 708 18.73 10.61 13.07
CA ALA A 708 19.81 11.48 12.63
C ALA A 708 19.71 12.94 13.08
N MET A 709 20.86 13.62 13.10
CA MET A 709 20.92 15.06 13.39
C MET A 709 20.31 15.89 12.26
N PHE A 710 20.34 15.35 11.03
CA PHE A 710 19.56 15.83 9.90
C PHE A 710 18.71 14.69 9.34
N SER A 711 17.40 14.79 9.52
CA SER A 711 16.44 13.76 9.09
C SER A 711 15.49 14.28 8.02
N VAL A 712 15.29 13.50 6.95
CA VAL A 712 14.40 13.86 5.83
C VAL A 712 13.34 12.79 5.62
N HIS A 713 12.10 13.08 6.01
CA HIS A 713 11.02 12.11 6.04
C HIS A 713 9.89 12.48 5.06
N ASP A 714 9.71 11.69 4.01
CA ASP A 714 8.68 11.87 2.97
C ASP A 714 8.81 13.20 2.20
N VAL A 715 10.02 13.59 1.83
CA VAL A 715 10.35 14.86 1.16
C VAL A 715 11.09 14.63 -0.16
N LEU A 716 10.68 15.31 -1.24
CA LEU A 716 11.29 15.17 -2.56
C LEU A 716 12.11 16.39 -2.96
N GLY A 717 13.12 16.20 -3.80
CA GLY A 717 13.89 17.27 -4.44
C GLY A 717 14.79 18.05 -3.48
N VAL A 718 15.19 17.47 -2.35
CA VAL A 718 16.08 18.15 -1.40
C VAL A 718 17.49 18.24 -1.98
N ARG A 719 18.11 19.41 -1.89
CA ARG A 719 19.48 19.65 -2.35
C ARG A 719 20.37 20.05 -1.20
N VAL A 720 21.48 19.33 -1.01
CA VAL A 720 22.51 19.60 -0.02
C VAL A 720 23.82 19.78 -0.75
N ASN A 721 24.35 21.01 -0.74
CA ASN A 721 25.55 21.38 -1.47
C ASN A 721 26.60 21.94 -0.51
N ASN A 722 27.88 21.64 -0.74
CA ASN A 722 28.99 22.30 -0.04
C ASN A 722 28.82 22.33 1.49
N SER A 723 28.26 21.26 2.08
CA SER A 723 27.85 21.24 3.49
C SER A 723 28.64 20.21 4.27
N ILE A 724 28.77 20.43 5.58
CA ILE A 724 29.55 19.60 6.48
C ILE A 724 28.65 19.06 7.60
N PHE A 725 28.65 17.74 7.77
CA PHE A 725 28.03 17.06 8.90
C PHE A 725 29.13 16.43 9.73
N SER A 726 29.17 16.70 11.03
CA SER A 726 30.27 16.21 11.87
C SER A 726 29.87 15.87 13.30
N ASN A 727 30.55 14.86 13.85
CA ASN A 727 30.49 14.52 15.27
C ASN A 727 29.06 14.18 15.76
N SER A 728 28.34 13.24 15.12
CA SER A 728 27.15 12.65 15.74
C SER A 728 27.53 11.82 16.98
N LYS A 729 26.59 11.55 17.90
CA LYS A 729 26.94 11.05 19.25
C LYS A 729 26.20 9.84 19.78
N SER A 730 24.88 9.74 19.63
CA SER A 730 24.08 8.78 20.44
C SER A 730 23.14 7.87 19.65
N THR A 731 22.69 8.29 18.48
CA THR A 731 21.78 7.57 17.59
C THR A 731 22.55 7.00 16.42
N ASP A 732 21.94 6.03 15.75
CA ASP A 732 22.60 5.23 14.71
C ASP A 732 23.08 6.09 13.53
N ASP A 733 22.37 7.15 13.16
CA ASP A 733 22.66 7.88 11.92
C ASP A 733 23.18 9.30 12.15
N MET A 734 24.05 9.79 11.26
CA MET A 734 24.38 11.21 11.15
C MET A 734 23.39 11.95 10.24
N VAL A 735 23.04 11.34 9.11
CA VAL A 735 21.99 11.81 8.20
C VAL A 735 21.11 10.64 7.84
N HIS A 736 19.79 10.81 7.97
CA HIS A 736 18.81 9.78 7.66
C HIS A 736 17.76 10.31 6.70
N ALA A 737 17.41 9.52 5.70
CA ALA A 737 16.28 9.84 4.84
C ALA A 737 15.39 8.65 4.51
N VAL A 738 14.08 8.88 4.60
CA VAL A 738 13.07 7.86 4.35
C VAL A 738 11.98 8.37 3.42
N TYR A 739 11.61 7.58 2.40
CA TYR A 739 10.65 7.95 1.34
C TYR A 739 10.97 9.26 0.61
N SER A 740 12.27 9.54 0.44
CA SER A 740 12.74 10.85 0.05
C SER A 740 13.57 10.83 -1.23
N ASP A 741 13.69 12.00 -1.85
CA ASP A 741 14.58 12.24 -3.00
C ASP A 741 15.54 13.37 -2.62
N ILE A 742 16.83 13.05 -2.53
CA ILE A 742 17.88 13.95 -2.03
C ILE A 742 19.12 13.87 -2.91
N LYS A 743 19.66 15.04 -3.28
CA LYS A 743 20.99 15.15 -3.90
C LYS A 743 21.99 15.76 -2.91
N PHE A 744 23.13 15.07 -2.75
CA PHE A 744 24.32 15.59 -2.08
C PHE A 744 25.39 15.93 -3.12
N ASN A 745 25.94 17.14 -3.05
CA ASN A 745 27.05 17.60 -3.89
C ASN A 745 28.13 18.24 -3.04
N GLU A 746 29.40 17.92 -3.27
CA GLU A 746 30.55 18.58 -2.64
C GLU A 746 30.44 18.65 -1.11
N SER A 747 29.86 17.61 -0.49
CA SER A 747 29.55 17.61 0.94
C SER A 747 30.41 16.61 1.71
N THR A 748 30.66 16.91 2.98
CA THR A 748 31.59 16.14 3.82
C THR A 748 30.91 15.62 5.09
N PHE A 749 31.14 14.35 5.39
CA PHE A 749 30.64 13.64 6.57
C PHE A 749 31.83 13.15 7.40
N ILE A 750 31.90 13.56 8.66
CA ILE A 750 33.11 13.39 9.51
C ILE A 750 32.72 12.85 10.88
N GLN A 751 33.35 11.75 11.30
CA GLN A 751 33.19 11.21 12.66
C GLN A 751 31.72 10.94 13.01
N ALA A 752 31.08 10.08 12.22
CA ALA A 752 29.75 9.58 12.56
C ALA A 752 29.85 8.56 13.69
N TYR A 753 28.93 8.65 14.66
CA TYR A 753 28.88 7.70 15.79
C TYR A 753 28.69 6.26 15.31
N ALA A 754 27.74 6.03 14.40
CA ALA A 754 27.58 4.79 13.67
C ALA A 754 27.52 5.07 12.16
N ASP A 755 26.34 5.12 11.55
CA ASP A 755 26.17 5.29 10.12
C ASP A 755 26.27 6.77 9.71
N ALA A 756 27.03 7.08 8.65
CA ALA A 756 27.15 8.48 8.21
C ALA A 756 25.96 8.94 7.34
N LEU A 757 25.43 8.05 6.50
CA LEU A 757 24.24 8.31 5.70
C LEU A 757 23.40 7.04 5.55
N ASP A 758 22.21 7.05 6.13
CA ASP A 758 21.22 5.97 5.99
C ASP A 758 20.05 6.42 5.11
N LEU A 759 19.70 5.58 4.13
CA LEU A 759 18.70 5.84 3.11
C LEU A 759 17.72 4.67 2.99
N ASP A 760 16.52 4.90 3.50
CA ASP A 760 15.40 3.98 3.48
C ASP A 760 14.39 4.35 2.39
N MET A 761 14.14 3.44 1.44
CA MET A 761 13.11 3.59 0.41
C MET A 761 13.18 4.92 -0.34
N SER A 762 14.41 5.38 -0.58
CA SER A 762 14.72 6.71 -1.08
C SER A 762 15.47 6.65 -2.40
N SER A 763 15.51 7.78 -3.12
CA SER A 763 16.35 7.97 -4.29
C SER A 763 17.41 9.03 -4.00
N THR A 764 18.66 8.77 -4.38
CA THR A 764 19.74 9.72 -4.14
C THR A 764 20.78 9.79 -5.26
N THR A 765 21.42 10.95 -5.37
CA THR A 765 22.69 11.15 -6.07
C THR A 765 23.68 11.78 -5.10
N ILE A 766 24.85 11.17 -4.96
CA ILE A 766 25.96 11.60 -4.12
C ILE A 766 27.14 11.85 -5.05
N GLU A 767 27.52 13.11 -5.21
CA GLU A 767 28.52 13.56 -6.18
C GLU A 767 29.60 14.38 -5.48
N ASN A 768 30.88 14.10 -5.76
CA ASN A 768 32.03 14.82 -5.20
C ASN A 768 32.03 14.90 -3.65
N CYS A 769 31.52 13.87 -2.97
CA CYS A 769 31.39 13.88 -1.51
C CYS A 769 32.55 13.16 -0.82
N ARG A 770 32.72 13.41 0.48
CA ARG A 770 33.71 12.72 1.31
C ARG A 770 33.10 12.21 2.61
N PHE A 771 33.36 10.95 2.93
CA PHE A 771 32.97 10.29 4.18
C PHE A 771 34.22 9.82 4.91
N THR A 772 34.39 10.23 6.16
CA THR A 772 35.60 9.92 6.94
C THR A 772 35.26 9.49 8.36
N ASN A 773 35.81 8.34 8.77
CA ASN A 773 35.75 7.81 10.14
C ASN A 773 34.30 7.60 10.64
N SER A 774 33.48 6.84 9.91
CA SER A 774 32.18 6.38 10.40
C SER A 774 32.35 5.22 11.38
N GLY A 775 31.63 5.22 12.50
CA GLY A 775 31.72 4.14 13.50
C GLY A 775 31.13 2.80 13.02
N ASN A 776 30.15 2.84 12.13
CA ASN A 776 29.59 1.67 11.45
C ASN A 776 29.65 1.91 9.93
N ASP A 777 28.53 1.95 9.19
CA ASP A 777 28.54 2.05 7.73
C ASP A 777 28.75 3.51 7.27
N ALA A 778 29.53 3.74 6.22
CA ALA A 778 29.60 5.10 5.66
C ALA A 778 28.31 5.46 4.91
N ILE A 779 27.76 4.52 4.15
CA ILE A 779 26.46 4.65 3.48
C ILE A 779 25.69 3.34 3.64
N ASP A 780 24.51 3.36 4.28
CA ASP A 780 23.57 2.22 4.32
C ASP A 780 22.34 2.49 3.45
N LEU A 781 21.91 1.47 2.73
CA LEU A 781 20.81 1.54 1.77
C LEU A 781 19.81 0.42 2.06
N MET A 782 18.55 0.76 2.25
CA MET A 782 17.45 -0.19 2.35
C MET A 782 16.38 0.09 1.29
N THR A 783 16.14 -0.84 0.36
CA THR A 783 15.11 -0.67 -0.70
C THR A 783 15.26 0.66 -1.48
N SER A 784 16.47 1.21 -1.55
CA SER A 784 16.77 2.54 -2.11
C SER A 784 17.44 2.45 -3.48
N LYS A 785 17.39 3.54 -4.25
CA LYS A 785 18.14 3.73 -5.49
C LYS A 785 19.20 4.81 -5.31
N ALA A 786 20.47 4.45 -5.44
CA ALA A 786 21.57 5.38 -5.20
C ALA A 786 22.54 5.46 -6.38
N VAL A 787 22.99 6.68 -6.69
CA VAL A 787 24.09 6.96 -7.61
C VAL A 787 25.23 7.63 -6.85
N LEU A 788 26.43 7.03 -6.86
CA LEU A 788 27.65 7.57 -6.25
C LEU A 788 28.66 7.92 -7.34
N ILE A 789 29.10 9.18 -7.39
CA ILE A 789 30.03 9.69 -8.40
C ILE A 789 31.15 10.45 -7.71
N ASP A 790 32.40 10.20 -8.11
CA ASP A 790 33.57 10.97 -7.69
C ASP A 790 33.67 11.13 -6.16
N THR A 791 33.26 10.10 -5.40
CA THR A 791 33.13 10.13 -3.94
C THR A 791 34.25 9.35 -3.24
N ILE A 792 34.75 9.88 -2.13
CA ILE A 792 35.80 9.30 -1.31
C ILE A 792 35.23 8.82 0.03
N ILE A 793 35.47 7.56 0.38
CA ILE A 793 35.00 6.93 1.62
C ILE A 793 36.19 6.30 2.32
N GLU A 794 36.48 6.78 3.53
CA GLU A 794 37.70 6.44 4.26
C GLU A 794 37.40 6.01 5.70
N ASN A 795 37.99 4.89 6.10
CA ASN A 795 38.05 4.39 7.47
C ASN A 795 36.66 4.19 8.13
N SER A 796 35.69 3.61 7.41
CA SER A 796 34.46 3.11 8.03
C SER A 796 34.74 1.90 8.91
N GLY A 797 34.16 1.90 10.12
CA GLY A 797 34.27 0.84 11.12
C GLY A 797 33.60 -0.47 10.70
N ASP A 798 32.68 -0.41 9.72
CA ASP A 798 32.09 -1.59 9.08
C ASP A 798 32.14 -1.47 7.54
N LYS A 799 31.05 -1.13 6.84
CA LYS A 799 31.04 -1.12 5.36
C LYS A 799 31.17 0.29 4.82
N GLY A 800 32.05 0.47 3.82
CA GLY A 800 32.08 1.70 3.02
C GLY A 800 30.74 1.95 2.35
N VAL A 801 30.15 0.94 1.70
CA VAL A 801 28.76 0.99 1.24
C VAL A 801 28.03 -0.33 1.51
N SER A 802 26.92 -0.26 2.24
CA SER A 802 25.99 -1.35 2.50
C SER A 802 24.76 -1.23 1.59
N VAL A 803 24.51 -2.25 0.76
CA VAL A 803 23.41 -2.30 -0.21
C VAL A 803 22.44 -3.41 0.19
N GLY A 804 21.39 -3.06 0.92
CA GLY A 804 20.47 -4.00 1.57
C GLY A 804 19.06 -4.04 1.01
N GLU A 805 18.39 -5.17 1.24
CA GLU A 805 16.93 -5.27 1.18
C GLU A 805 16.32 -4.85 -0.17
N GLY A 806 16.92 -5.28 -1.28
CA GLY A 806 16.44 -4.98 -2.63
C GLY A 806 16.86 -3.60 -3.16
N ALA A 807 17.82 -2.93 -2.50
CA ALA A 807 18.40 -1.69 -2.99
C ALA A 807 19.21 -1.87 -4.29
N GLN A 808 19.34 -0.77 -5.03
CA GLN A 808 20.07 -0.68 -6.28
C GLN A 808 21.10 0.45 -6.19
N LEU A 809 22.38 0.12 -6.44
CA LEU A 809 23.49 1.06 -6.42
C LEU A 809 24.19 1.09 -7.78
N VAL A 810 24.45 2.30 -8.29
CA VAL A 810 25.43 2.57 -9.34
C VAL A 810 26.53 3.46 -8.78
N ALA A 811 27.78 2.99 -8.79
CA ALA A 811 28.93 3.73 -8.29
C ALA A 811 29.97 3.90 -9.41
N ILE A 812 30.30 5.14 -9.76
CA ILE A 812 31.25 5.50 -10.83
C ILE A 812 32.37 6.37 -10.25
N ASN A 813 33.63 6.03 -10.52
CA ASN A 813 34.80 6.82 -10.09
C ASN A 813 34.84 7.05 -8.58
N ASN A 814 34.78 6.01 -7.76
CA ASN A 814 34.81 6.19 -6.30
C ASN A 814 36.07 5.57 -5.69
N ARG A 815 36.51 6.11 -4.55
CA ARG A 815 37.61 5.56 -3.76
C ARG A 815 37.11 5.13 -2.39
N LEU A 816 37.28 3.86 -2.07
CA LEU A 816 36.90 3.27 -0.79
C LEU A 816 38.15 2.68 -0.14
N LYS A 817 38.67 3.39 0.87
CA LYS A 817 39.96 3.08 1.51
C LYS A 817 39.82 2.77 3.00
N GLY A 818 40.49 1.72 3.47
CA GLY A 818 40.67 1.48 4.91
C GLY A 818 39.39 1.06 5.66
N ASN A 819 38.34 0.64 4.95
CA ASN A 819 37.07 0.22 5.55
C ASN A 819 37.16 -1.26 6.00
N LEU A 820 36.35 -1.70 6.97
CA LEU A 820 36.31 -3.13 7.30
C LEU A 820 35.79 -3.97 6.12
N VAL A 821 34.77 -3.48 5.41
CA VAL A 821 34.35 -4.00 4.10
C VAL A 821 34.20 -2.83 3.12
N GLY A 822 34.71 -2.94 1.89
CA GLY A 822 34.52 -1.92 0.86
C GLY A 822 33.05 -1.79 0.44
N VAL A 823 32.53 -2.76 -0.31
CA VAL A 823 31.12 -2.80 -0.71
C VAL A 823 30.47 -4.13 -0.35
N GLN A 824 29.30 -4.06 0.29
CA GLN A 824 28.52 -5.24 0.66
C GLN A 824 27.11 -5.22 0.06
N SER A 825 26.69 -6.30 -0.61
CA SER A 825 25.35 -6.44 -1.19
C SER A 825 24.56 -7.58 -0.52
N LYS A 826 23.31 -7.33 -0.13
CA LYS A 826 22.46 -8.26 0.63
C LYS A 826 21.07 -8.43 0.02
N ASP A 827 20.41 -9.56 0.27
CA ASP A 827 18.94 -9.66 0.18
C ASP A 827 18.32 -9.24 -1.15
N SER A 828 18.83 -9.80 -2.26
CA SER A 828 18.41 -9.50 -3.64
C SER A 828 18.76 -8.08 -4.12
N SER A 829 19.58 -7.33 -3.37
CA SER A 829 20.15 -6.06 -3.82
C SER A 829 21.17 -6.23 -4.94
N ILE A 830 21.39 -5.16 -5.68
CA ILE A 830 22.32 -5.12 -6.82
C ILE A 830 23.22 -3.88 -6.70
N ALA A 831 24.53 -4.09 -6.76
CA ALA A 831 25.53 -3.03 -6.86
C ALA A 831 26.30 -3.14 -8.18
N VAL A 832 26.33 -2.07 -8.95
CA VAL A 832 27.12 -1.93 -10.19
C VAL A 832 28.20 -0.88 -9.94
N LEU A 833 29.46 -1.31 -10.02
CA LEU A 833 30.64 -0.52 -9.68
C LEU A 833 31.51 -0.34 -10.92
N TYR A 834 31.89 0.89 -11.23
CA TYR A 834 32.70 1.24 -12.40
C TYR A 834 33.83 2.20 -12.02
N ASN A 835 35.06 1.93 -12.46
CA ASN A 835 36.24 2.73 -12.11
C ASN A 835 36.39 2.96 -10.59
N VAL A 836 36.17 1.92 -9.78
CA VAL A 836 36.22 2.04 -8.31
C VAL A 836 37.58 1.56 -7.79
N ASP A 837 38.23 2.35 -6.95
CA ASP A 837 39.41 1.95 -6.16
C ASP A 837 38.98 1.42 -4.79
N LEU A 838 39.34 0.17 -4.51
CA LEU A 838 39.11 -0.55 -3.25
C LEU A 838 40.48 -0.86 -2.65
N SER A 839 40.99 0.04 -1.82
CA SER A 839 42.35 -0.03 -1.28
C SER A 839 42.39 -0.23 0.24
N GLU A 840 43.31 -1.07 0.72
CA GLU A 840 43.61 -1.25 2.16
C GLU A 840 42.38 -1.64 3.03
N ASN A 841 41.33 -2.24 2.46
CA ASN A 841 40.16 -2.65 3.22
C ASN A 841 40.37 -4.00 3.93
N GLY A 842 39.58 -4.26 4.98
CA GLY A 842 39.51 -5.59 5.58
C GLY A 842 39.02 -6.64 4.58
N ARG A 843 37.92 -6.34 3.88
CA ARG A 843 37.42 -7.10 2.73
C ARG A 843 37.04 -6.16 1.59
N ALA A 844 37.43 -6.42 0.35
CA ALA A 844 37.03 -5.53 -0.77
C ALA A 844 35.53 -5.64 -1.09
N LEU A 845 35.03 -6.87 -1.33
CA LEU A 845 33.64 -7.13 -1.76
C LEU A 845 32.99 -8.28 -0.98
N ASP A 846 31.72 -8.13 -0.61
CA ASP A 846 30.96 -9.17 0.09
C ASP A 846 29.50 -9.26 -0.39
N ALA A 847 28.99 -10.47 -0.61
CA ALA A 847 27.60 -10.69 -1.03
C ALA A 847 26.97 -11.91 -0.36
N TYR A 848 25.83 -11.71 0.32
CA TYR A 848 25.14 -12.80 1.01
C TYR A 848 23.63 -12.57 1.18
N LYS A 849 22.91 -13.59 1.66
CA LYS A 849 21.52 -13.48 2.10
C LYS A 849 21.43 -13.34 3.63
N LYS A 850 20.81 -12.26 4.13
CA LYS A 850 20.54 -11.96 5.55
C LYS A 850 19.04 -12.09 5.86
N ASN A 851 18.20 -11.23 5.29
CA ASN A 851 16.76 -11.16 5.52
C ASN A 851 16.01 -12.19 4.66
N TRP A 852 15.39 -13.16 5.33
CA TRP A 852 14.72 -14.27 4.66
C TRP A 852 13.59 -13.83 3.71
N ARG A 853 12.97 -12.67 3.97
CA ARG A 853 11.81 -12.11 3.25
C ARG A 853 12.08 -11.76 1.79
N TYR A 854 13.34 -11.49 1.42
CA TYR A 854 13.73 -11.11 0.06
C TYR A 854 14.09 -12.28 -0.87
N GLY A 855 14.05 -13.53 -0.37
CA GLY A 855 14.23 -14.74 -1.20
C GLY A 855 15.68 -15.07 -1.59
N GLY A 856 16.43 -14.12 -2.17
CA GLY A 856 17.81 -14.24 -2.67
C GLY A 856 18.87 -13.55 -1.80
N GLY A 857 20.13 -13.62 -2.23
CA GLY A 857 21.26 -12.86 -1.67
C GLY A 857 21.67 -11.72 -2.60
N GLY A 858 22.69 -10.95 -2.22
CA GLY A 858 23.13 -9.78 -2.99
C GLY A 858 23.88 -10.12 -4.28
N LYS A 859 23.94 -9.15 -5.19
CA LYS A 859 24.75 -9.20 -6.41
C LYS A 859 25.67 -7.99 -6.51
N ILE A 860 26.90 -8.21 -6.96
CA ILE A 860 27.88 -7.14 -7.23
C ILE A 860 28.49 -7.37 -8.62
N PHE A 861 28.55 -6.30 -9.41
CA PHE A 861 29.20 -6.26 -10.71
C PHE A 861 30.28 -5.18 -10.67
N LEU A 862 31.53 -5.56 -10.84
CA LEU A 862 32.67 -4.65 -10.82
C LEU A 862 33.32 -4.59 -12.21
N TYR A 863 33.42 -3.38 -12.73
CA TYR A 863 34.05 -3.04 -13.99
C TYR A 863 35.19 -2.07 -13.77
N LYS A 864 36.33 -2.32 -14.41
CA LYS A 864 37.45 -1.38 -14.39
C LYS A 864 37.88 -1.03 -12.96
N GLY A 865 37.76 -1.96 -12.03
CA GLY A 865 38.12 -1.77 -10.64
C GLY A 865 39.62 -1.81 -10.40
N HIS A 866 40.06 -1.27 -9.28
CA HIS A 866 41.41 -1.40 -8.76
C HIS A 866 41.33 -1.93 -7.32
N LEU A 867 41.75 -3.18 -7.12
CA LEU A 867 41.76 -3.83 -5.80
C LEU A 867 43.22 -3.96 -5.36
N SER A 868 43.59 -3.28 -4.27
CA SER A 868 44.97 -3.30 -3.76
C SER A 868 45.04 -3.29 -2.23
N GLY A 869 45.99 -4.02 -1.64
CA GLY A 869 46.28 -3.98 -0.21
C GLY A 869 45.17 -4.51 0.71
N ASN A 870 44.12 -5.16 0.18
CA ASN A 870 43.00 -5.65 0.99
C ASN A 870 43.38 -6.95 1.75
N LYS A 871 42.91 -7.13 3.00
CA LYS A 871 43.24 -8.34 3.79
C LYS A 871 42.59 -9.60 3.22
N GLU A 872 41.30 -9.54 2.94
CA GLU A 872 40.51 -10.50 2.15
C GLU A 872 39.97 -9.79 0.90
N GLU A 873 39.86 -10.49 -0.23
CA GLU A 873 39.35 -9.82 -1.44
C GLU A 873 37.83 -9.93 -1.55
N ILE A 874 37.31 -11.12 -1.83
CA ILE A 874 35.94 -11.29 -2.32
C ILE A 874 35.26 -12.49 -1.64
N LYS A 875 34.04 -12.28 -1.15
CA LYS A 875 33.20 -13.35 -0.55
C LYS A 875 31.78 -13.35 -1.12
N ALA A 876 31.27 -14.53 -1.49
CA ALA A 876 29.90 -14.71 -1.95
C ALA A 876 29.26 -16.00 -1.40
N ASP A 877 28.08 -15.89 -0.80
CA ASP A 877 27.31 -17.04 -0.32
C ASP A 877 26.63 -17.83 -1.46
N LYS A 878 25.95 -18.94 -1.14
CA LYS A 878 25.31 -19.82 -2.14
C LYS A 878 24.12 -19.19 -2.89
N LYS A 879 23.66 -18.01 -2.48
CA LYS A 879 22.51 -17.30 -3.06
C LYS A 879 22.88 -15.96 -3.67
N SER A 880 24.18 -15.69 -3.77
CA SER A 880 24.75 -14.42 -4.16
C SER A 880 25.71 -14.58 -5.33
N LEU A 881 26.03 -13.48 -5.98
CA LEU A 881 26.84 -13.45 -7.19
C LEU A 881 27.74 -12.22 -7.18
N ILE A 882 29.04 -12.42 -7.43
CA ILE A 882 29.98 -11.34 -7.70
C ILE A 882 30.60 -11.60 -9.07
N LYS A 883 30.58 -10.60 -9.95
CA LYS A 883 31.24 -10.67 -11.26
C LYS A 883 32.24 -9.53 -11.43
N ILE A 884 33.45 -9.82 -11.90
CA ILE A 884 34.54 -8.85 -12.06
C ILE A 884 35.06 -8.89 -13.48
N TYR A 885 35.21 -7.71 -14.08
CA TYR A 885 35.60 -7.51 -15.47
C TYR A 885 36.66 -6.41 -15.63
N ASP A 886 37.67 -6.68 -16.46
CA ASP A 886 38.74 -5.76 -16.84
C ASP A 886 39.27 -4.89 -15.69
N SER A 887 39.54 -5.52 -14.56
CA SER A 887 39.95 -4.89 -13.31
C SER A 887 41.36 -5.31 -12.93
N PHE A 888 42.05 -4.48 -12.15
CA PHE A 888 43.30 -4.85 -11.50
C PHE A 888 43.02 -5.47 -10.15
N ASN A 889 43.74 -6.54 -9.83
CA ASN A 889 43.71 -7.18 -8.52
C ASN A 889 45.11 -7.66 -8.12
N ASP A 890 45.63 -7.17 -7.00
CA ASP A 890 47.01 -7.40 -6.59
C ASP A 890 47.30 -8.80 -6.02
N ARG A 891 46.29 -9.68 -5.90
CA ARG A 891 46.51 -11.11 -5.59
C ARG A 891 45.87 -12.03 -6.62
N THR A 892 46.46 -13.22 -6.73
CA THR A 892 45.98 -14.27 -7.64
C THR A 892 44.67 -14.88 -7.12
N VAL A 893 43.56 -14.65 -7.82
CA VAL A 893 42.28 -15.27 -7.44
C VAL A 893 42.17 -16.66 -8.03
N LYS A 894 41.84 -17.66 -7.19
CA LYS A 894 41.56 -19.02 -7.66
C LYS A 894 40.29 -19.03 -8.51
N ALA A 895 40.44 -19.22 -9.81
CA ALA A 895 39.33 -19.53 -10.71
C ALA A 895 38.63 -20.82 -10.27
N GLY A 896 37.29 -20.84 -10.24
CA GLY A 896 36.52 -22.07 -9.98
C GLY A 896 35.26 -21.94 -9.12
N ASN A 897 34.97 -20.77 -8.53
CA ASN A 897 33.73 -20.58 -7.79
C ASN A 897 32.62 -20.04 -8.70
N LYS A 898 31.59 -20.83 -9.03
CA LYS A 898 30.42 -20.40 -9.85
C LYS A 898 29.68 -19.14 -9.32
N ARG A 899 30.00 -18.68 -8.11
CA ARG A 899 29.42 -17.51 -7.42
C ARG A 899 30.31 -16.27 -7.53
N ILE A 900 31.59 -16.43 -7.83
CA ILE A 900 32.57 -15.37 -8.04
C ILE A 900 33.14 -15.59 -9.44
N ALA A 901 32.58 -14.89 -10.42
CA ALA A 901 33.03 -14.97 -11.81
C ALA A 901 34.06 -13.88 -12.07
N ILE A 902 35.26 -14.28 -12.47
CA ILE A 902 36.37 -13.37 -12.80
C ILE A 902 36.69 -13.58 -14.27
N ASP A 903 36.58 -12.51 -15.04
CA ASP A 903 36.89 -12.53 -16.46
C ASP A 903 38.40 -12.61 -16.73
N LYS A 904 38.79 -13.18 -17.88
CA LYS A 904 40.20 -13.29 -18.33
C LYS A 904 40.91 -11.95 -18.47
N THR A 905 40.15 -10.87 -18.60
CA THR A 905 40.69 -9.50 -18.67
C THR A 905 41.23 -9.01 -17.33
N VAL A 906 40.83 -9.61 -16.21
CA VAL A 906 41.36 -9.28 -14.87
C VAL A 906 42.82 -9.73 -14.77
N ASP A 907 43.70 -8.87 -14.25
CA ASP A 907 45.13 -9.17 -14.06
C ASP A 907 45.73 -8.50 -12.82
N SER A 908 46.98 -8.84 -12.53
CA SER A 908 47.76 -8.34 -11.39
C SER A 908 49.01 -7.56 -11.81
N GLU A 909 49.15 -7.22 -13.10
CA GLU A 909 50.38 -6.62 -13.65
C GLU A 909 50.20 -5.17 -14.09
N LYS A 910 49.01 -4.82 -14.62
CA LYS A 910 48.77 -3.49 -15.23
C LYS A 910 47.69 -2.75 -14.42
N PRO A 911 48.07 -2.02 -13.35
CA PRO A 911 47.10 -1.44 -12.44
C PRO A 911 46.22 -0.35 -13.06
N GLU A 912 46.74 0.45 -13.99
CA GLU A 912 46.06 1.67 -14.42
C GLU A 912 45.36 1.57 -15.78
N LYS A 913 45.86 0.75 -16.71
CA LYS A 913 45.34 0.67 -18.09
C LYS A 913 44.28 -0.42 -18.22
N ALA A 914 43.10 -0.06 -18.73
CA ALA A 914 42.09 -1.03 -19.12
C ALA A 914 42.56 -1.84 -20.34
N LYS A 915 42.22 -3.13 -20.40
CA LYS A 915 42.52 -3.98 -21.57
C LYS A 915 41.56 -3.74 -22.72
N GLU A 916 40.33 -3.33 -22.43
CA GLU A 916 39.31 -3.07 -23.45
C GLU A 916 38.83 -1.63 -23.43
N GLY A 917 38.59 -1.04 -24.60
CA GLY A 917 38.12 0.36 -24.71
C GLY A 917 36.61 0.55 -24.64
N GLU A 918 35.82 -0.53 -24.55
CA GLU A 918 34.35 -0.48 -24.63
C GLU A 918 33.66 -0.65 -23.27
N PHE A 919 32.44 -0.11 -23.18
CA PHE A 919 31.53 -0.35 -22.06
C PHE A 919 30.89 -1.73 -22.18
N TRP A 920 31.55 -2.73 -21.61
CA TRP A 920 30.99 -4.06 -21.50
C TRP A 920 30.09 -4.22 -20.26
N ARG A 921 29.05 -5.05 -20.37
CA ARG A 921 28.03 -5.30 -19.32
C ARG A 921 27.58 -6.77 -19.37
N PHE A 922 27.44 -7.43 -18.22
CA PHE A 922 26.76 -8.72 -18.16
C PHE A 922 25.24 -8.56 -18.40
N PRO A 923 24.55 -9.59 -18.91
CA PRO A 923 23.10 -9.51 -19.12
C PRO A 923 22.29 -9.30 -17.83
N GLU A 924 22.75 -9.82 -16.69
CA GLU A 924 21.95 -9.89 -15.46
C GLU A 924 21.77 -8.56 -14.72
N GLU A 925 22.61 -7.56 -14.97
CA GLU A 925 22.44 -6.20 -14.43
C GLU A 925 21.75 -5.23 -15.38
N ILE A 926 21.53 -5.57 -16.66
CA ILE A 926 20.91 -4.66 -17.65
C ILE A 926 19.59 -4.08 -17.13
N ALA A 927 18.74 -4.91 -16.53
CA ALA A 927 17.47 -4.47 -15.93
C ALA A 927 17.65 -3.47 -14.77
N THR A 928 18.76 -3.55 -14.01
CA THR A 928 19.07 -2.55 -12.99
C THR A 928 19.44 -1.23 -13.65
N LEU A 929 20.20 -1.27 -14.74
CA LEU A 929 20.65 -0.10 -15.47
C LEU A 929 19.51 0.67 -16.16
N GLU A 930 18.46 -0.02 -16.60
CA GLU A 930 17.26 0.62 -17.17
C GLU A 930 16.58 1.60 -16.19
N GLY A 931 16.74 1.38 -14.89
CA GLY A 931 16.17 2.22 -13.83
C GLY A 931 16.94 3.51 -13.55
N PHE A 932 18.11 3.72 -14.16
CA PHE A 932 18.97 4.88 -13.95
C PHE A 932 19.09 5.73 -15.22
N LYS A 933 19.36 7.03 -15.06
CA LYS A 933 19.51 7.94 -16.21
C LYS A 933 20.76 7.56 -17.02
N LYS A 934 20.67 7.64 -18.35
CA LYS A 934 21.76 7.21 -19.25
C LYS A 934 22.99 8.12 -19.22
N ASP A 935 22.80 9.39 -18.91
CA ASP A 935 23.83 10.43 -18.86
C ASP A 935 24.86 10.21 -17.73
N ILE A 936 24.52 9.48 -16.67
CA ILE A 936 25.49 9.16 -15.59
C ILE A 936 26.70 8.39 -16.12
N TRP A 937 26.52 7.58 -17.18
CA TRP A 937 27.59 6.75 -17.75
C TRP A 937 28.64 7.56 -18.50
N ILE A 938 28.34 8.81 -18.87
CA ILE A 938 29.31 9.73 -19.50
C ILE A 938 30.46 10.05 -18.52
N LYS A 939 30.21 9.91 -17.21
CA LYS A 939 31.23 10.12 -16.17
C LYS A 939 32.22 8.96 -16.06
N ALA A 940 31.85 7.78 -16.52
CA ALA A 940 32.72 6.61 -16.48
C ALA A 940 33.77 6.69 -17.60
N ASP A 941 34.99 6.25 -17.32
CA ASP A 941 36.11 6.24 -18.26
C ASP A 941 36.48 4.78 -18.59
N PRO A 942 36.11 4.30 -19.79
CA PRO A 942 36.35 2.91 -20.17
C PRO A 942 37.83 2.59 -20.41
N SER A 943 38.68 3.61 -20.54
CA SER A 943 40.10 3.47 -20.89
C SER A 943 41.04 3.18 -19.70
N ARG A 944 40.55 3.37 -18.47
CA ARG A 944 41.36 3.22 -17.25
C ARG A 944 40.71 2.30 -16.22
N ARG A 945 41.50 1.90 -15.23
CA ARG A 945 41.06 1.15 -14.03
C ARG A 945 41.17 2.02 -12.78
N GLY A 946 40.33 1.74 -11.77
CA GLY A 946 40.34 2.42 -10.48
C GLY A 946 39.88 3.88 -10.54
N TYR A 947 40.01 4.57 -9.40
CA TYR A 947 39.73 6.01 -9.28
C TYR A 947 40.85 6.85 -9.91
N LYS A 948 40.50 7.95 -10.59
CA LYS A 948 41.50 8.90 -11.09
C LYS A 948 41.89 9.82 -9.93
N ASN A 949 43.14 9.77 -9.48
CA ASN A 949 43.69 10.79 -8.60
C ASN A 949 43.70 12.12 -9.37
N VAL A 950 42.62 12.89 -9.28
CA VAL A 950 42.63 14.30 -9.64
C VAL A 950 43.19 14.99 -8.41
N THR A 951 44.47 15.34 -8.44
CA THR A 951 45.01 16.35 -7.53
C THR A 951 44.22 17.64 -7.79
N HIS A 952 43.28 17.94 -6.89
CA HIS A 952 42.55 19.20 -6.85
C HIS A 952 43.25 20.17 -5.92
#